data_AF-A0A1I4GX67-F1
#
_entry.id   AF-A0A1I4GX67-F1
#
_cell.length_a   1.000
_cell.length_b   1.000
_cell.length_c   1.000
_cell.angle_alpha   90.00
_cell.angle_beta   90.00
_cell.angle_gamma   90.00
#
_symmetry.space_group_name_H-M   'P 1'
#
loop_
_entity.id
_entity.type
_entity.pdbx_description
1 polymer ?
#
loop_
_entity_poly.entity_id
_entity_poly.type
_entity_poly.pdbx_seq_one_letter_code
_entity_poly.pdbx_strand_id
1 'polypeptide(L)'
;MAYDQLVTSKKGDKLFLLGNEAAVRGAIEAGVSVAATYPGTPSSEIGNILSVVAKNAEMYFEFSANEKVAMEVAATAAASGIRSFTFMKHVGLNVAADSFMTTAYSGLKGGMIVLVADDPSLFSSQNEQDTRNYSRLSSIPILEPSSPQEIKDMMVYGFDLSETFGIPVILRTSTRVSHMRGIVECGEISKPKSTTKEITSDKHWLKGYFVKNPREFVPVPANALEMHERLVAKIEKIEEIANESPMNEVYSFESGVLQGKYGVISSGGAFNYAYDVISQENLGMDILKLALSYPTPKDLIYDFCKNLEGVFIVEEVDPVLERDVLAVLGEYNLDCPVYGKFDGTFPMIHEFNLDIVKESFNKVISDLKDDREFKEDYKSENAEDFEGNLIEILEKMEFTDGLNELLENIPTRAPTLCAGCSHRSAYFAAVKAYQELGYLSEDMIFASDIGCYTLGISPPYETADYLLSMGSSVGDGCGFSVATDQHVMSFIGDSTFFHSGLSPLVNAVHNKNKFVLTILDNRITAMTGGQPNPGIPVDGMGDEAPAIPIEDIVEAIGVKFLKIVNPHNIKKTVDIYKEALEYDGVAVVIARYPCTLIKGQKKKAPMVIKDNCVKCLECVKTLACPAISYLNDKVIIDEALCKSCAVCIQVCPNKAIGVKKGD
;
A
#
# COMPACT_ATOMS: atom_id res chain seq x y z
N MET A 1 -22.08 -25.17 10.07
CA MET A 1 -22.06 -25.56 8.64
C MET A 1 -20.67 -26.09 8.33
N ALA A 2 -20.53 -27.13 7.51
CA ALA A 2 -19.22 -27.60 7.09
C ALA A 2 -18.67 -26.61 6.05
N TYR A 3 -17.77 -25.71 6.46
CA TYR A 3 -17.11 -24.76 5.55
C TYR A 3 -16.31 -25.47 4.44
N ASP A 4 -16.05 -26.77 4.59
CA ASP A 4 -15.42 -27.64 3.58
C ASP A 4 -16.08 -27.54 2.20
N GLN A 5 -17.40 -27.31 2.14
CA GLN A 5 -18.11 -27.14 0.86
C GLN A 5 -17.57 -25.96 0.03
N LEU A 6 -16.99 -24.94 0.66
CA LEU A 6 -16.37 -23.81 -0.05
C LEU A 6 -15.15 -24.27 -0.86
N VAL A 7 -14.46 -25.32 -0.42
CA VAL A 7 -13.28 -25.89 -1.08
C VAL A 7 -13.67 -27.04 -2.01
N THR A 8 -14.62 -27.90 -1.61
CA THR A 8 -14.90 -29.15 -2.33
C THR A 8 -15.90 -29.00 -3.49
N SER A 9 -16.71 -27.94 -3.50
CA SER A 9 -17.75 -27.75 -4.54
C SER A 9 -17.13 -27.38 -5.88
N LYS A 10 -17.65 -28.00 -6.94
CA LYS A 10 -17.14 -27.91 -8.31
C LYS A 10 -17.85 -26.82 -9.10
N LYS A 11 -17.32 -26.51 -10.28
CA LYS A 11 -17.95 -25.60 -11.24
C LYS A 11 -19.40 -26.01 -11.51
N GLY A 12 -20.31 -25.04 -11.40
CA GLY A 12 -21.75 -25.21 -11.61
C GLY A 12 -22.54 -25.65 -10.36
N ASP A 13 -21.86 -26.04 -9.27
CA ASP A 13 -22.53 -26.28 -7.99
C ASP A 13 -23.12 -24.97 -7.45
N LYS A 14 -24.30 -25.05 -6.84
CA LYS A 14 -25.01 -23.89 -6.27
C LYS A 14 -25.01 -23.98 -4.75
N LEU A 15 -24.41 -23.00 -4.10
CA LEU A 15 -24.32 -22.89 -2.66
C LEU A 15 -25.15 -21.71 -2.16
N PHE A 16 -25.79 -21.84 -1.00
CA PHE A 16 -26.50 -20.72 -0.37
C PHE A 16 -25.59 -20.03 0.64
N LEU A 17 -24.87 -19.00 0.19
CA LEU A 17 -23.75 -18.40 0.91
C LEU A 17 -24.10 -17.02 1.46
N LEU A 18 -23.53 -16.71 2.62
CA LEU A 18 -23.38 -15.34 3.12
C LEU A 18 -22.41 -14.55 2.23
N GLY A 19 -22.51 -13.23 2.15
CA GLY A 19 -21.55 -12.38 1.42
C GLY A 19 -20.10 -12.67 1.82
N ASN A 20 -19.80 -12.74 3.12
CA ASN A 20 -18.46 -13.11 3.62
C ASN A 20 -18.05 -14.55 3.25
N GLU A 21 -18.99 -15.50 3.19
CA GLU A 21 -18.71 -16.87 2.72
C GLU A 21 -18.39 -16.88 1.22
N ALA A 22 -19.05 -16.02 0.44
CA ALA A 22 -18.81 -15.84 -0.99
C ALA A 22 -17.47 -15.14 -1.27
N ALA A 23 -17.03 -14.20 -0.43
CA ALA A 23 -15.69 -13.60 -0.51
C ALA A 23 -14.59 -14.66 -0.36
N VAL A 24 -14.73 -15.55 0.63
CA VAL A 24 -13.80 -16.69 0.79
C VAL A 24 -13.83 -17.61 -0.41
N ARG A 25 -15.02 -17.92 -0.93
CA ARG A 25 -15.16 -18.74 -2.14
C ARG A 25 -14.46 -18.08 -3.34
N GLY A 26 -14.63 -16.77 -3.53
CA GLY A 26 -13.96 -16.01 -4.60
C GLY A 26 -12.44 -16.03 -4.46
N ALA A 27 -11.91 -15.87 -3.25
CA ALA A 27 -10.46 -15.93 -3.00
C ALA A 27 -9.88 -17.33 -3.32
N ILE A 28 -10.62 -18.39 -3.00
CA ILE A 28 -10.25 -19.77 -3.36
C ILE A 28 -10.29 -19.96 -4.89
N GLU A 29 -11.37 -19.50 -5.55
CA GLU A 29 -11.49 -19.61 -7.01
C GLU A 29 -10.42 -18.82 -7.76
N ALA A 30 -10.00 -17.70 -7.21
CA ALA A 30 -8.91 -16.89 -7.74
C ALA A 30 -7.52 -17.49 -7.48
N GLY A 31 -7.36 -18.56 -6.70
CA GLY A 31 -6.06 -19.15 -6.42
C GLY A 31 -5.16 -18.29 -5.54
N VAL A 32 -5.73 -17.58 -4.56
CA VAL A 32 -4.98 -16.81 -3.55
C VAL A 32 -4.03 -17.73 -2.79
N SER A 33 -2.77 -17.31 -2.67
CA SER A 33 -1.73 -18.09 -1.98
C SER A 33 -1.53 -17.62 -0.53
N VAL A 34 -1.65 -16.32 -0.28
CA VAL A 34 -1.41 -15.70 1.03
C VAL A 34 -2.57 -14.77 1.39
N ALA A 35 -3.16 -14.97 2.56
CA ALA A 35 -4.16 -14.07 3.13
C ALA A 35 -3.80 -13.62 4.54
N ALA A 36 -4.03 -12.36 4.86
CA ALA A 36 -3.76 -11.79 6.17
C ALA A 36 -4.82 -10.76 6.57
N THR A 37 -5.16 -10.69 7.86
CA THR A 37 -6.18 -9.74 8.36
C THR A 37 -5.96 -9.40 9.83
N TYR A 38 -6.47 -8.25 10.27
CA TYR A 38 -6.87 -8.06 11.66
C TYR A 38 -8.40 -8.03 11.72
N PRO A 39 -9.04 -8.77 12.66
CA PRO A 39 -10.47 -8.99 12.61
C PRO A 39 -11.26 -7.70 12.87
N GLY A 40 -12.24 -7.42 12.01
CA GLY A 40 -13.20 -6.33 12.18
C GLY A 40 -14.53 -6.61 11.48
N THR A 41 -15.64 -6.48 12.19
CA THR A 41 -17.00 -6.55 11.62
C THR A 41 -17.22 -5.33 10.70
N PRO A 42 -17.85 -5.47 9.52
CA PRO A 42 -18.63 -6.62 9.04
C PRO A 42 -17.85 -7.65 8.20
N SER A 43 -16.51 -7.64 8.14
CA SER A 43 -15.71 -8.63 7.38
C SER A 43 -15.07 -9.73 8.24
N SER A 44 -15.28 -9.72 9.56
CA SER A 44 -14.69 -10.64 10.54
C SER A 44 -14.85 -12.13 10.21
N GLU A 45 -15.99 -12.51 9.65
CA GLU A 45 -16.36 -13.89 9.33
C GLU A 45 -15.44 -14.49 8.28
N ILE A 46 -14.90 -13.67 7.37
CA ILE A 46 -13.93 -14.12 6.36
C ILE A 46 -12.73 -14.78 7.05
N GLY A 47 -12.19 -14.13 8.09
CA GLY A 47 -11.05 -14.66 8.86
C GLY A 47 -11.40 -15.91 9.65
N ASN A 48 -12.58 -15.95 10.26
CA ASN A 48 -13.06 -17.15 10.97
C ASN A 48 -13.15 -18.35 10.03
N ILE A 49 -13.65 -18.15 8.80
CA ILE A 49 -13.77 -19.20 7.80
C ILE A 49 -12.38 -19.63 7.29
N LEU A 50 -11.52 -18.67 6.91
CA LEU A 50 -10.17 -18.97 6.42
C LEU A 50 -9.32 -19.73 7.46
N SER A 51 -9.48 -19.44 8.75
CA SER A 51 -8.80 -20.17 9.83
C SER A 51 -9.09 -21.68 9.84
N VAL A 52 -10.22 -22.08 9.25
CA VAL A 52 -10.65 -23.48 9.12
C VAL A 52 -10.25 -24.06 7.76
N VAL A 53 -10.46 -23.32 6.66
CA VAL A 53 -10.38 -23.89 5.30
C VAL A 53 -9.05 -23.64 4.58
N ALA A 54 -8.23 -22.66 5.00
CA ALA A 54 -7.06 -22.22 4.23
C ALA A 54 -6.10 -23.35 3.88
N LYS A 55 -5.84 -24.28 4.82
CA LYS A 55 -4.98 -25.44 4.56
C LYS A 55 -5.50 -26.35 3.45
N ASN A 56 -6.81 -26.60 3.44
CA ASN A 56 -7.45 -27.43 2.41
C ASN A 56 -7.54 -26.69 1.07
N ALA A 57 -7.53 -25.37 1.09
CA ALA A 57 -7.52 -24.49 -0.06
C ALA A 57 -6.10 -24.17 -0.58
N GLU A 58 -5.06 -24.83 -0.06
CA GLU A 58 -3.66 -24.59 -0.44
C GLU A 58 -3.20 -23.13 -0.23
N MET A 59 -3.67 -22.49 0.85
CA MET A 59 -3.48 -21.08 1.16
C MET A 59 -2.85 -20.89 2.55
N TYR A 60 -1.88 -19.99 2.66
CA TYR A 60 -1.41 -19.47 3.95
C TYR A 60 -2.40 -18.42 4.46
N PHE A 61 -2.81 -18.54 5.72
CA PHE A 61 -3.64 -17.55 6.39
C PHE A 61 -3.09 -17.21 7.77
N GLU A 62 -3.05 -15.91 8.10
CA GLU A 62 -2.77 -15.45 9.45
C GLU A 62 -3.74 -14.35 9.92
N PHE A 63 -3.96 -14.33 11.23
CA PHE A 63 -4.41 -13.12 11.91
C PHE A 63 -3.17 -12.30 12.26
N SER A 64 -3.09 -11.10 11.71
CA SER A 64 -1.99 -10.19 11.97
C SER A 64 -2.23 -9.36 13.24
N ALA A 65 -1.17 -8.77 13.80
CA ALA A 65 -1.26 -7.96 15.02
C ALA A 65 -2.10 -6.67 14.87
N ASN A 66 -2.20 -6.12 13.66
CA ASN A 66 -3.11 -5.04 13.25
C ASN A 66 -3.25 -5.01 11.72
N GLU A 67 -4.10 -4.11 11.19
CA GLU A 67 -4.40 -3.99 9.77
C GLU A 67 -3.19 -3.50 8.95
N LYS A 68 -2.33 -2.66 9.53
CA LYS A 68 -1.09 -2.22 8.88
C LYS A 68 -0.18 -3.41 8.57
N VAL A 69 0.03 -4.30 9.54
CA VAL A 69 0.83 -5.51 9.35
C VAL A 69 0.16 -6.47 8.36
N ALA A 70 -1.17 -6.62 8.41
CA ALA A 70 -1.91 -7.43 7.43
C ALA A 70 -1.74 -6.91 5.99
N MET A 71 -1.76 -5.59 5.81
CA MET A 71 -1.52 -4.95 4.52
C MET A 71 -0.09 -5.20 4.02
N GLU A 72 0.92 -5.07 4.89
CA GLU A 72 2.34 -5.30 4.56
C GLU A 72 2.62 -6.76 4.19
N VAL A 73 2.01 -7.72 4.92
CA VAL A 73 2.12 -9.15 4.62
C VAL A 73 1.53 -9.48 3.23
N ALA A 74 0.35 -8.94 2.92
CA ALA A 74 -0.27 -9.16 1.62
C ALA A 74 0.50 -8.46 0.49
N ALA A 75 0.88 -7.20 0.67
CA ALA A 75 1.61 -6.42 -0.35
C ALA A 75 2.94 -7.07 -0.73
N THR A 76 3.71 -7.58 0.22
CA THR A 76 4.97 -8.29 -0.06
C THR A 76 4.77 -9.65 -0.72
N ALA A 77 3.69 -10.37 -0.39
CA ALA A 77 3.33 -11.59 -1.11
C ALA A 77 3.01 -11.30 -2.59
N ALA A 78 2.21 -10.25 -2.86
CA ALA A 78 1.95 -9.82 -4.23
C ALA A 78 3.18 -9.24 -4.95
N ALA A 79 4.07 -8.54 -4.25
CA ALA A 79 5.36 -8.12 -4.80
C ALA A 79 6.25 -9.32 -5.18
N SER A 80 6.09 -10.45 -4.49
CA SER A 80 6.80 -11.72 -4.75
C SER A 80 6.20 -12.52 -5.91
N GLY A 81 5.16 -12.00 -6.58
CA GLY A 81 4.58 -12.61 -7.77
C GLY A 81 3.52 -13.68 -7.50
N ILE A 82 2.90 -13.72 -6.32
CA ILE A 82 1.80 -14.63 -6.00
C ILE A 82 0.56 -13.84 -5.57
N ARG A 83 -0.64 -14.39 -5.79
CA ARG A 83 -1.89 -13.71 -5.42
C ARG A 83 -2.04 -13.60 -3.90
N SER A 84 -2.39 -12.41 -3.43
CA SER A 84 -2.58 -12.12 -2.00
C SER A 84 -3.92 -11.46 -1.69
N PHE A 85 -4.41 -11.66 -0.49
CA PHE A 85 -5.70 -11.13 -0.05
C PHE A 85 -5.62 -10.54 1.35
N THR A 86 -6.05 -9.29 1.50
CA THR A 86 -6.25 -8.70 2.83
C THR A 86 -7.65 -8.12 2.93
N PHE A 87 -8.19 -8.13 4.12
CA PHE A 87 -9.54 -7.63 4.37
C PHE A 87 -9.65 -7.01 5.75
N MET A 88 -10.49 -5.98 5.82
CA MET A 88 -10.72 -5.17 7.02
C MET A 88 -12.04 -4.40 6.86
N LYS A 89 -12.43 -3.66 7.89
CA LYS A 89 -13.47 -2.63 7.76
C LYS A 89 -12.84 -1.28 7.40
N HIS A 90 -13.65 -0.32 6.96
CA HIS A 90 -13.21 1.02 6.57
C HIS A 90 -12.28 1.68 7.61
N VAL A 91 -12.56 1.62 8.92
CA VAL A 91 -11.63 2.20 9.91
C VAL A 91 -10.30 1.46 10.02
N GLY A 92 -10.27 0.17 9.69
CA GLY A 92 -9.04 -0.62 9.61
C GLY A 92 -8.15 -0.13 8.47
N LEU A 93 -8.74 0.34 7.37
CA LEU A 93 -7.98 0.95 6.28
C LEU A 93 -7.28 2.23 6.73
N ASN A 94 -7.82 2.99 7.70
CA ASN A 94 -7.09 4.12 8.29
C ASN A 94 -5.81 3.68 9.01
N VAL A 95 -5.84 2.54 9.70
CA VAL A 95 -4.67 1.97 10.37
C VAL A 95 -3.63 1.52 9.33
N ALA A 96 -4.08 0.97 8.20
CA ALA A 96 -3.23 0.50 7.11
C ALA A 96 -2.84 1.58 6.09
N ALA A 97 -3.40 2.79 6.18
CA ALA A 97 -3.40 3.79 5.12
C ALA A 97 -2.01 4.10 4.55
N ASP A 98 -1.02 4.28 5.41
CA ASP A 98 0.35 4.61 4.99
C ASP A 98 0.96 3.54 4.07
N SER A 99 0.86 2.26 4.46
CA SER A 99 1.31 1.14 3.62
C SER A 99 0.42 0.94 2.39
N PHE A 100 -0.88 1.17 2.52
CA PHE A 100 -1.85 1.08 1.42
C PHE A 100 -1.55 2.09 0.31
N MET A 101 -1.30 3.35 0.65
CA MET A 101 -0.97 4.42 -0.30
C MET A 101 0.30 4.10 -1.10
N THR A 102 1.38 3.71 -0.43
CA THR A 102 2.64 3.41 -1.14
C THR A 102 2.52 2.17 -2.01
N THR A 103 1.66 1.21 -1.67
CA THR A 103 1.47 0.00 -2.49
C THR A 103 0.97 0.35 -3.90
N ALA A 104 0.18 1.41 -4.07
CA ALA A 104 -0.23 1.91 -5.38
C ALA A 104 0.98 2.36 -6.24
N TYR A 105 1.95 3.03 -5.61
CA TYR A 105 3.16 3.56 -6.27
C TYR A 105 4.14 2.44 -6.61
N SER A 106 4.43 1.59 -5.62
CA SER A 106 5.38 0.49 -5.78
C SER A 106 4.88 -0.54 -6.80
N GLY A 107 3.56 -0.70 -6.89
CA GLY A 107 2.94 -1.71 -7.73
C GLY A 107 3.24 -3.13 -7.23
N LEU A 108 2.73 -4.10 -7.98
CA LEU A 108 2.74 -5.51 -7.60
C LEU A 108 3.09 -6.38 -8.81
N LYS A 109 3.61 -7.60 -8.58
CA LYS A 109 3.90 -8.57 -9.65
C LYS A 109 2.84 -9.67 -9.76
N GLY A 110 2.24 -10.06 -8.64
CA GLY A 110 1.03 -10.87 -8.56
C GLY A 110 -0.18 -10.01 -8.21
N GLY A 111 -1.37 -10.62 -8.21
CA GLY A 111 -2.60 -9.89 -7.92
C GLY A 111 -2.83 -9.66 -6.43
N MET A 112 -3.48 -8.56 -6.08
CA MET A 112 -3.86 -8.23 -4.71
C MET A 112 -5.25 -7.62 -4.65
N ILE A 113 -6.11 -8.22 -3.83
CA ILE A 113 -7.37 -7.63 -3.41
C ILE A 113 -7.27 -7.12 -1.98
N VAL A 114 -7.77 -5.90 -1.78
CA VAL A 114 -8.04 -5.31 -0.47
C VAL A 114 -9.56 -5.24 -0.30
N LEU A 115 -10.16 -6.20 0.41
CA LEU A 115 -11.60 -6.11 0.71
C LEU A 115 -11.82 -5.16 1.88
N VAL A 116 -12.56 -4.10 1.63
CA VAL A 116 -12.88 -3.09 2.64
C VAL A 116 -14.38 -3.07 2.83
N ALA A 117 -14.81 -3.37 4.06
CA ALA A 117 -16.22 -3.39 4.39
C ALA A 117 -16.61 -2.07 5.08
N ASP A 118 -17.44 -1.28 4.40
CA ASP A 118 -18.04 -0.06 4.90
C ASP A 118 -19.23 -0.41 5.81
N ASP A 119 -19.47 0.43 6.82
CA ASP A 119 -20.53 0.23 7.81
C ASP A 119 -21.51 1.41 7.83
N PRO A 120 -22.37 1.55 6.78
CA PRO A 120 -23.39 2.58 6.77
C PRO A 120 -24.26 2.53 8.04
N SER A 121 -24.62 3.68 8.60
CA SER A 121 -25.26 3.82 9.93
C SER A 121 -24.51 3.27 11.14
N LEU A 122 -23.24 2.90 10.99
CA LEU A 122 -22.33 2.58 12.09
C LEU A 122 -22.83 1.48 13.04
N PHE A 123 -23.28 0.33 12.52
CA PHE A 123 -23.78 -0.75 13.39
C PHE A 123 -22.71 -1.31 14.34
N SER A 124 -21.44 -1.19 13.95
CA SER A 124 -20.29 -1.77 14.64
C SER A 124 -19.05 -0.86 14.61
N SER A 125 -19.23 0.42 14.30
CA SER A 125 -18.15 1.38 14.06
C SER A 125 -18.33 2.69 14.85
N GLN A 126 -17.21 3.37 15.08
CA GLN A 126 -17.16 4.63 15.82
C GLN A 126 -17.57 5.84 14.97
N ASN A 127 -17.35 5.74 13.65
CA ASN A 127 -17.74 6.74 12.64
C ASN A 127 -18.21 6.00 11.36
N GLU A 128 -18.85 6.72 10.46
CA GLU A 128 -19.19 6.27 9.11
C GLU A 128 -18.11 6.82 8.17
N GLN A 129 -17.63 6.00 7.22
CA GLN A 129 -16.64 6.42 6.22
C GLN A 129 -16.93 5.73 4.91
N ASP A 130 -16.59 6.41 3.81
CA ASP A 130 -16.74 5.90 2.46
C ASP A 130 -15.38 5.56 1.86
N THR A 131 -15.17 4.27 1.57
CA THR A 131 -13.91 3.78 0.99
C THR A 131 -13.62 4.34 -0.40
N ARG A 132 -14.64 4.83 -1.14
CA ARG A 132 -14.41 5.46 -2.46
C ARG A 132 -13.53 6.69 -2.37
N ASN A 133 -13.52 7.41 -1.23
CA ASN A 133 -12.57 8.50 -1.00
C ASN A 133 -11.11 8.02 -0.90
N TYR A 134 -10.87 6.85 -0.30
CA TYR A 134 -9.54 6.23 -0.28
C TYR A 134 -9.08 5.81 -1.66
N SER A 135 -9.99 5.24 -2.46
CA SER A 135 -9.73 4.87 -3.86
C SER A 135 -9.26 6.09 -4.67
N ARG A 136 -9.93 7.24 -4.54
CA ARG A 136 -9.54 8.49 -5.18
C ARG A 136 -8.21 9.06 -4.67
N LEU A 137 -7.98 9.01 -3.36
CA LEU A 137 -6.76 9.52 -2.74
C LEU A 137 -5.53 8.69 -3.11
N SER A 138 -5.70 7.37 -3.22
CA SER A 138 -4.62 6.42 -3.51
C SER A 138 -4.44 6.11 -5.00
N SER A 139 -5.38 6.55 -5.84
CA SER A 139 -5.49 6.12 -7.24
C SER A 139 -5.52 4.60 -7.39
N ILE A 140 -6.33 3.93 -6.55
CA ILE A 140 -6.54 2.47 -6.60
C ILE A 140 -7.96 2.16 -7.09
N PRO A 141 -8.14 1.30 -8.11
CA PRO A 141 -9.46 0.93 -8.62
C PRO A 141 -10.33 0.24 -7.57
N ILE A 142 -11.65 0.39 -7.68
CA ILE A 142 -12.62 -0.14 -6.70
C ILE A 142 -13.78 -0.88 -7.38
N LEU A 143 -14.06 -2.08 -6.89
CA LEU A 143 -15.19 -2.93 -7.30
C LEU A 143 -16.27 -2.95 -6.21
N GLU A 144 -17.54 -2.82 -6.60
CA GLU A 144 -18.68 -2.63 -5.70
C GLU A 144 -19.81 -3.66 -5.96
N PRO A 145 -19.69 -4.90 -5.45
CA PRO A 145 -20.73 -5.91 -5.57
C PRO A 145 -22.01 -5.55 -4.82
N SER A 146 -23.17 -5.90 -5.38
CA SER A 146 -24.48 -5.77 -4.72
C SER A 146 -25.02 -7.10 -4.17
N SER A 147 -24.39 -8.23 -4.49
CA SER A 147 -24.88 -9.57 -4.11
C SER A 147 -23.73 -10.55 -3.78
N PRO A 148 -24.01 -11.66 -3.06
CA PRO A 148 -22.98 -12.67 -2.80
C PRO A 148 -22.39 -13.30 -4.07
N GLN A 149 -23.18 -13.44 -5.14
CA GLN A 149 -22.67 -13.92 -6.44
C GLN A 149 -21.63 -12.94 -7.00
N GLU A 150 -21.95 -11.64 -6.99
CA GLU A 150 -21.04 -10.60 -7.47
C GLU A 150 -19.78 -10.48 -6.62
N ILE A 151 -19.85 -10.63 -5.29
CA ILE A 151 -18.65 -10.65 -4.45
C ILE A 151 -17.68 -11.71 -4.95
N LYS A 152 -18.19 -12.91 -5.25
CA LYS A 152 -17.37 -14.02 -5.75
C LYS A 152 -16.81 -13.71 -7.14
N ASP A 153 -17.64 -13.25 -8.07
CA ASP A 153 -17.22 -13.00 -9.46
C ASP A 153 -16.26 -11.81 -9.57
N MET A 154 -16.55 -10.72 -8.87
CA MET A 154 -15.70 -9.52 -8.83
C MET A 154 -14.38 -9.76 -8.09
N MET A 155 -14.33 -10.69 -7.12
CA MET A 155 -13.06 -11.12 -6.53
C MET A 155 -12.14 -11.71 -7.60
N VAL A 156 -12.64 -12.64 -8.41
CA VAL A 156 -11.85 -13.27 -9.49
C VAL A 156 -11.44 -12.23 -10.54
N TYR A 157 -12.40 -11.43 -11.01
CA TYR A 157 -12.14 -10.36 -11.98
C TYR A 157 -11.12 -9.33 -11.46
N GLY A 158 -11.24 -8.93 -10.20
CA GLY A 158 -10.33 -7.97 -9.58
C GLY A 158 -8.90 -8.49 -9.47
N PHE A 159 -8.69 -9.79 -9.25
CA PHE A 159 -7.34 -10.37 -9.30
C PHE A 159 -6.73 -10.30 -10.70
N ASP A 160 -7.53 -10.58 -11.73
CA ASP A 160 -7.07 -10.50 -13.12
C ASP A 160 -6.75 -9.04 -13.52
N LEU A 161 -7.58 -8.09 -13.09
CA LEU A 161 -7.34 -6.65 -13.26
C LEU A 161 -6.05 -6.22 -12.52
N SER A 162 -5.90 -6.65 -11.28
CA SER A 162 -4.74 -6.34 -10.44
C SER A 162 -3.43 -6.83 -11.05
N GLU A 163 -3.40 -8.05 -11.59
CA GLU A 163 -2.23 -8.63 -12.26
C GLU A 163 -1.90 -7.93 -13.57
N THR A 164 -2.94 -7.59 -14.35
CA THR A 164 -2.77 -6.94 -15.66
C THR A 164 -2.08 -5.58 -15.50
N PHE A 165 -2.44 -4.80 -14.49
CA PHE A 165 -1.90 -3.45 -14.27
C PHE A 165 -0.84 -3.37 -13.17
N GLY A 166 -0.58 -4.47 -12.45
CA GLY A 166 0.32 -4.50 -11.31
C GLY A 166 -0.05 -3.46 -10.26
N ILE A 167 -1.32 -3.39 -9.88
CA ILE A 167 -1.89 -2.44 -8.91
C ILE A 167 -2.86 -3.19 -7.99
N PRO A 168 -2.95 -2.91 -6.69
CA PRO A 168 -4.01 -3.48 -5.86
C PRO A 168 -5.39 -3.05 -6.37
N VAL A 169 -6.43 -3.83 -6.07
CA VAL A 169 -7.83 -3.47 -6.33
C VAL A 169 -8.61 -3.55 -5.03
N ILE A 170 -9.41 -2.52 -4.74
CA ILE A 170 -10.34 -2.56 -3.62
C ILE A 170 -11.58 -3.36 -4.03
N LEU A 171 -12.01 -4.30 -3.19
CA LEU A 171 -13.36 -4.88 -3.28
C LEU A 171 -14.19 -4.30 -2.12
N ARG A 172 -15.05 -3.33 -2.41
CA ARG A 172 -15.84 -2.64 -1.40
C ARG A 172 -17.13 -3.40 -1.15
N THR A 173 -17.41 -3.67 0.12
CA THR A 173 -18.71 -4.23 0.55
C THR A 173 -19.34 -3.29 1.57
N SER A 174 -20.65 -3.34 1.73
CA SER A 174 -21.34 -2.71 2.87
C SER A 174 -21.77 -3.78 3.89
N THR A 175 -22.16 -3.36 5.09
CA THR A 175 -22.71 -4.26 6.13
C THR A 175 -23.81 -5.19 5.58
N ARG A 176 -24.71 -4.68 4.71
CA ARG A 176 -25.80 -5.48 4.12
C ARG A 176 -25.29 -6.48 3.10
N VAL A 177 -24.40 -6.06 2.21
CA VAL A 177 -23.80 -6.95 1.20
C VAL A 177 -22.97 -8.05 1.86
N SER A 178 -22.25 -7.72 2.93
CA SER A 178 -21.42 -8.68 3.69
C SER A 178 -22.25 -9.73 4.41
N HIS A 179 -23.43 -9.35 4.93
CA HIS A 179 -24.28 -10.20 5.77
C HIS A 179 -25.57 -10.71 5.11
N MET A 180 -25.82 -10.41 3.83
CA MET A 180 -26.91 -11.02 3.08
C MET A 180 -26.56 -12.43 2.62
N ARG A 181 -27.58 -13.27 2.40
CA ARG A 181 -27.41 -14.61 1.81
C ARG A 181 -28.03 -14.68 0.41
N GLY A 182 -27.38 -15.42 -0.46
CA GLY A 182 -27.82 -15.62 -1.84
C GLY A 182 -27.34 -16.96 -2.39
N ILE A 183 -27.93 -17.37 -3.52
CA ILE A 183 -27.43 -18.51 -4.27
C ILE A 183 -26.17 -18.05 -5.01
N VAL A 184 -25.06 -18.76 -4.80
CA VAL A 184 -23.78 -18.54 -5.48
C VAL A 184 -23.47 -19.77 -6.33
N GLU A 185 -23.37 -19.57 -7.63
CA GLU A 185 -22.89 -20.54 -8.60
C GLU A 185 -21.35 -20.56 -8.60
N CYS A 186 -20.81 -21.71 -8.23
CA CYS A 186 -19.39 -21.98 -8.14
C CYS A 186 -18.71 -21.96 -9.51
N GLY A 187 -17.59 -21.26 -9.63
CA GLY A 187 -16.68 -21.32 -10.77
C GLY A 187 -15.60 -22.40 -10.63
N GLU A 188 -14.61 -22.35 -11.52
CA GLU A 188 -13.45 -23.23 -11.46
C GLU A 188 -12.47 -22.75 -10.39
N ILE A 189 -11.95 -23.67 -9.59
CA ILE A 189 -10.90 -23.34 -8.62
C ILE A 189 -9.57 -23.27 -9.36
N SER A 190 -9.04 -22.05 -9.48
CA SER A 190 -7.70 -21.83 -10.02
C SER A 190 -6.67 -22.34 -9.03
N LYS A 191 -5.70 -23.13 -9.52
CA LYS A 191 -4.52 -23.42 -8.72
C LYS A 191 -3.71 -22.14 -8.52
N PRO A 192 -3.13 -21.93 -7.33
CA PRO A 192 -2.12 -20.92 -7.13
C PRO A 192 -1.05 -20.96 -8.23
N LYS A 193 -0.69 -19.78 -8.76
CA LYS A 193 0.36 -19.61 -9.78
C LYS A 193 1.27 -18.45 -9.41
N SER A 194 2.53 -18.53 -9.83
CA SER A 194 3.49 -17.44 -9.71
C SER A 194 3.71 -16.77 -11.07
N THR A 195 3.90 -15.44 -11.07
CA THR A 195 4.15 -14.63 -12.26
C THR A 195 5.63 -14.34 -12.54
N THR A 196 6.55 -14.68 -11.62
CA THR A 196 7.98 -14.30 -11.73
C THR A 196 8.88 -15.46 -12.15
N LYS A 197 8.77 -16.62 -11.49
CA LYS A 197 9.52 -17.86 -11.82
C LYS A 197 8.62 -19.08 -11.59
N GLU A 198 8.81 -20.15 -12.36
CA GLU A 198 8.23 -21.45 -12.01
C GLU A 198 8.91 -21.97 -10.73
N ILE A 199 8.17 -21.95 -9.63
CA ILE A 199 8.64 -22.37 -8.31
C ILE A 199 7.69 -23.44 -7.79
N THR A 200 8.26 -24.47 -7.17
CA THR A 200 7.51 -25.50 -6.44
C THR A 200 7.69 -25.26 -4.94
N SER A 201 6.59 -25.27 -4.20
CA SER A 201 6.61 -25.14 -2.73
C SER A 201 6.65 -26.51 -2.05
N ASP A 202 7.42 -26.63 -0.96
CA ASP A 202 7.40 -27.78 -0.05
C ASP A 202 6.27 -27.68 1.01
N LYS A 203 5.59 -26.53 1.05
CA LYS A 203 4.43 -26.27 1.91
C LYS A 203 3.12 -26.57 1.19
N HIS A 204 2.04 -26.54 1.95
CA HIS A 204 0.70 -26.70 1.39
C HIS A 204 0.21 -25.46 0.62
N TRP A 205 0.95 -24.35 0.60
CA TRP A 205 0.63 -23.15 -0.20
C TRP A 205 1.81 -22.80 -1.11
N LEU A 206 1.54 -22.08 -2.21
CA LEU A 206 2.56 -21.67 -3.16
C LEU A 206 3.44 -20.53 -2.61
N LYS A 207 4.74 -20.62 -2.85
CA LYS A 207 5.71 -19.55 -2.64
C LYS A 207 6.16 -18.95 -3.97
N GLY A 208 6.28 -17.63 -3.99
CA GLY A 208 6.81 -16.84 -5.10
C GLY A 208 8.31 -16.58 -4.97
N TYR A 209 8.80 -15.68 -5.81
CA TYR A 209 10.18 -15.18 -5.80
C TYR A 209 10.16 -13.69 -6.07
N PHE A 210 10.71 -12.93 -5.13
CA PHE A 210 10.84 -11.49 -5.23
C PHE A 210 12.02 -11.13 -6.13
N VAL A 211 11.72 -10.45 -7.23
CA VAL A 211 12.72 -9.94 -8.17
C VAL A 211 13.04 -8.50 -7.79
N LYS A 212 14.28 -8.27 -7.36
CA LYS A 212 14.74 -6.94 -6.94
C LYS A 212 14.58 -5.91 -8.06
N ASN A 213 13.91 -4.82 -7.73
CA ASN A 213 13.91 -3.60 -8.55
C ASN A 213 13.71 -2.37 -7.65
N PRO A 214 14.77 -1.88 -6.98
CA PRO A 214 14.64 -0.78 -6.03
C PRO A 214 14.06 0.51 -6.66
N ARG A 215 14.23 0.72 -7.97
CA ARG A 215 13.61 1.85 -8.69
C ARG A 215 12.08 1.75 -8.71
N GLU A 216 11.55 0.54 -8.71
CA GLU A 216 10.12 0.27 -8.72
C GLU A 216 9.54 0.10 -7.31
N PHE A 217 10.32 -0.36 -6.34
CA PHE A 217 9.80 -0.75 -5.02
C PHE A 217 10.25 0.12 -3.84
N VAL A 218 11.15 1.09 -4.04
CA VAL A 218 11.62 1.98 -2.99
C VAL A 218 11.30 3.44 -3.35
N PRO A 219 10.28 4.07 -2.72
CA PRO A 219 9.80 5.40 -3.06
C PRO A 219 10.68 6.52 -2.47
N VAL A 220 11.98 6.49 -2.76
CA VAL A 220 12.82 7.68 -2.53
C VAL A 220 12.43 8.78 -3.52
N PRO A 221 12.66 10.08 -3.22
CA PRO A 221 12.27 11.17 -4.12
C PRO A 221 12.75 11.02 -5.57
N ALA A 222 13.92 10.40 -5.78
CA ALA A 222 14.47 10.13 -7.11
C ALA A 222 13.67 9.09 -7.91
N ASN A 223 12.93 8.19 -7.25
CA ASN A 223 12.12 7.14 -7.86
C ASN A 223 10.62 7.49 -7.87
N ALA A 224 10.14 8.19 -6.83
CA ALA A 224 8.72 8.44 -6.60
C ALA A 224 8.02 9.22 -7.73
N LEU A 225 8.75 10.08 -8.45
CA LEU A 225 8.21 10.79 -9.61
C LEU A 225 7.85 9.81 -10.75
N GLU A 226 8.78 8.94 -11.14
CA GLU A 226 8.55 7.91 -12.16
C GLU A 226 7.46 6.92 -11.72
N MET A 227 7.41 6.57 -10.43
CA MET A 227 6.33 5.75 -9.87
C MET A 227 4.96 6.40 -10.07
N HIS A 228 4.84 7.70 -9.82
CA HIS A 228 3.58 8.43 -9.97
C HIS A 228 3.14 8.52 -11.43
N GLU A 229 4.07 8.80 -12.36
CA GLU A 229 3.77 8.81 -13.80
C GLU A 229 3.21 7.45 -14.27
N ARG A 230 3.81 6.34 -13.80
CA ARG A 230 3.31 5.00 -14.08
C ARG A 230 1.92 4.76 -13.48
N LEU A 231 1.64 5.27 -12.28
CA LEU A 231 0.35 5.15 -11.62
C LEU A 231 -0.75 5.87 -12.41
N VAL A 232 -0.50 7.12 -12.81
CA VAL A 232 -1.45 7.91 -13.62
C VAL A 232 -1.76 7.19 -14.95
N ALA A 233 -0.72 6.73 -15.66
CA ALA A 233 -0.90 6.01 -16.93
C ALA A 233 -1.65 4.67 -16.77
N LYS A 234 -1.57 4.00 -15.61
CA LYS A 234 -2.38 2.81 -15.32
C LYS A 234 -3.85 3.19 -15.15
N ILE A 235 -4.13 4.28 -14.46
CA ILE A 235 -5.48 4.72 -14.15
C ILE A 235 -6.25 5.13 -15.40
N GLU A 236 -5.60 5.84 -16.32
CA GLU A 236 -6.18 6.17 -17.63
C GLU A 236 -6.64 4.90 -18.38
N LYS A 237 -5.81 3.86 -18.40
CA LYS A 237 -6.16 2.58 -19.06
C LYS A 237 -7.24 1.78 -18.34
N ILE A 238 -7.29 1.87 -17.02
CA ILE A 238 -8.35 1.20 -16.24
C ILE A 238 -9.68 1.93 -16.44
N GLU A 239 -9.68 3.24 -16.66
CA GLU A 239 -10.87 4.02 -17.04
C GLU A 239 -11.44 3.54 -18.38
N GLU A 240 -10.59 3.31 -19.39
CA GLU A 240 -11.00 2.72 -20.67
C GLU A 240 -11.69 1.35 -20.46
N ILE A 241 -11.12 0.49 -19.61
CA ILE A 241 -11.75 -0.78 -19.25
C ILE A 241 -13.06 -0.58 -18.49
N ALA A 242 -13.15 0.42 -17.62
CA ALA A 242 -14.37 0.69 -16.87
C ALA A 242 -15.54 1.06 -17.79
N ASN A 243 -15.28 1.80 -18.88
CA ASN A 243 -16.31 2.14 -19.86
C ASN A 243 -16.90 0.91 -20.58
N GLU A 244 -16.08 -0.13 -20.79
CA GLU A 244 -16.48 -1.34 -21.53
C GLU A 244 -16.67 -2.59 -20.64
N SER A 245 -16.49 -2.44 -19.32
CA SER A 245 -16.42 -3.56 -18.40
C SER A 245 -17.75 -4.32 -18.36
N PRO A 246 -17.76 -5.66 -18.52
CA PRO A 246 -18.97 -6.46 -18.40
C PRO A 246 -19.52 -6.49 -16.98
N MET A 247 -18.79 -5.96 -15.99
CA MET A 247 -19.25 -5.85 -14.62
C MET A 247 -20.18 -4.64 -14.41
N ASN A 248 -20.09 -3.63 -15.28
CA ASN A 248 -21.02 -2.51 -15.29
C ASN A 248 -22.24 -2.91 -16.11
N GLU A 249 -23.44 -2.80 -15.53
CA GLU A 249 -24.66 -3.35 -16.12
C GLU A 249 -25.78 -2.31 -16.17
N VAL A 250 -26.51 -2.27 -17.29
CA VAL A 250 -27.76 -1.50 -17.40
C VAL A 250 -28.93 -2.45 -17.23
N TYR A 251 -29.74 -2.20 -16.21
CA TYR A 251 -30.99 -2.92 -15.94
C TYR A 251 -32.14 -2.13 -16.54
N SER A 252 -32.71 -2.63 -17.64
CA SER A 252 -33.81 -1.97 -18.34
C SER A 252 -35.19 -2.51 -17.93
N PHE A 253 -36.18 -1.61 -17.91
CA PHE A 253 -37.56 -1.94 -17.59
C PHE A 253 -38.47 -1.79 -18.82
N GLU A 254 -39.33 -2.78 -19.07
CA GLU A 254 -40.18 -2.83 -20.28
C GLU A 254 -41.36 -1.85 -20.24
N SER A 255 -41.78 -1.41 -19.06
CA SER A 255 -42.87 -0.45 -18.89
C SER A 255 -42.75 0.34 -17.59
N GLY A 256 -43.27 1.57 -17.57
CA GLY A 256 -43.45 2.33 -16.34
C GLY A 256 -43.74 3.80 -16.60
N VAL A 257 -44.08 4.54 -15.55
CA VAL A 257 -44.57 5.93 -15.66
C VAL A 257 -43.48 6.90 -16.13
N LEU A 258 -42.21 6.57 -15.92
CA LEU A 258 -41.04 7.41 -16.19
C LEU A 258 -40.08 6.79 -17.23
N GLN A 259 -40.53 5.75 -17.92
CA GLN A 259 -39.72 4.98 -18.85
C GLN A 259 -39.11 5.84 -19.96
N GLY A 260 -37.80 5.67 -20.18
CA GLY A 260 -37.04 6.40 -21.20
C GLY A 260 -36.89 7.90 -20.95
N LYS A 261 -37.41 8.42 -19.83
CA LYS A 261 -37.32 9.82 -19.44
C LYS A 261 -36.37 10.02 -18.27
N TYR A 262 -36.48 9.18 -17.24
CA TYR A 262 -35.62 9.23 -16.06
C TYR A 262 -34.86 7.92 -15.90
N GLY A 263 -33.65 8.02 -15.38
CA GLY A 263 -32.78 6.88 -15.08
C GLY A 263 -32.19 6.96 -13.69
N VAL A 264 -31.55 5.89 -13.25
CA VAL A 264 -30.85 5.82 -11.96
C VAL A 264 -29.41 5.36 -12.17
N ILE A 265 -28.46 6.00 -11.49
CA ILE A 265 -27.09 5.51 -11.38
C ILE A 265 -26.86 5.09 -9.92
N SER A 266 -26.35 3.87 -9.73
CA SER A 266 -26.14 3.29 -8.40
C SER A 266 -24.99 2.28 -8.37
N SER A 267 -24.55 1.90 -7.17
CA SER A 267 -23.55 0.85 -6.95
C SER A 267 -23.81 0.10 -5.64
N GLY A 268 -23.19 -1.08 -5.50
CA GLY A 268 -23.20 -1.85 -4.25
C GLY A 268 -24.58 -2.12 -3.67
N GLY A 269 -24.72 -2.00 -2.34
CA GLY A 269 -25.99 -2.24 -1.65
C GLY A 269 -27.13 -1.28 -2.02
N ALA A 270 -26.80 -0.03 -2.38
CA ALA A 270 -27.76 1.01 -2.73
C ALA A 270 -28.59 0.64 -3.98
N PHE A 271 -27.96 -0.10 -4.92
CA PHE A 271 -28.61 -0.61 -6.12
C PHE A 271 -29.81 -1.50 -5.80
N ASN A 272 -29.69 -2.37 -4.79
CA ASN A 272 -30.77 -3.31 -4.43
C ASN A 272 -32.03 -2.57 -4.01
N TYR A 273 -31.90 -1.49 -3.22
CA TYR A 273 -33.03 -0.68 -2.79
C TYR A 273 -33.67 0.07 -3.97
N ALA A 274 -32.86 0.66 -4.86
CA ALA A 274 -33.36 1.33 -6.06
C ALA A 274 -34.15 0.35 -6.95
N TYR A 275 -33.59 -0.82 -7.21
CA TYR A 275 -34.20 -1.86 -8.03
C TYR A 275 -35.55 -2.32 -7.48
N ASP A 276 -35.61 -2.61 -6.17
CA ASP A 276 -36.85 -3.05 -5.51
C ASP A 276 -37.94 -1.98 -5.60
N VAL A 277 -37.62 -0.71 -5.32
CA VAL A 277 -38.60 0.39 -5.36
C VAL A 277 -39.11 0.64 -6.78
N ILE A 278 -38.21 0.69 -7.78
CA ILE A 278 -38.58 0.92 -9.18
C ILE A 278 -39.51 -0.20 -9.69
N SER A 279 -39.20 -1.44 -9.31
CA SER A 279 -39.98 -2.62 -9.68
C SER A 279 -41.35 -2.63 -9.00
N GLN A 280 -41.40 -2.38 -7.68
CA GLN A 280 -42.65 -2.44 -6.89
C GLN A 280 -43.62 -1.31 -7.24
N GLU A 281 -43.10 -0.12 -7.52
CA GLU A 281 -43.91 1.06 -7.86
C GLU A 281 -44.13 1.22 -9.39
N ASN A 282 -43.60 0.29 -10.20
CA ASN A 282 -43.71 0.30 -11.67
C ASN A 282 -43.27 1.64 -12.30
N LEU A 283 -42.13 2.18 -11.84
CA LEU A 283 -41.61 3.48 -12.28
C LEU A 283 -41.00 3.39 -13.69
N GLY A 284 -40.42 2.25 -14.04
CA GLY A 284 -39.84 1.99 -15.36
C GLY A 284 -38.54 2.75 -15.67
N MET A 285 -37.84 3.25 -14.65
CA MET A 285 -36.55 3.93 -14.80
C MET A 285 -35.44 2.90 -14.95
N ASP A 286 -34.68 2.96 -16.04
CA ASP A 286 -33.51 2.10 -16.23
C ASP A 286 -32.44 2.43 -15.17
N ILE A 287 -31.66 1.43 -14.76
CA ILE A 287 -30.61 1.58 -13.74
C ILE A 287 -29.25 1.23 -14.34
N LEU A 288 -28.32 2.17 -14.36
CA LEU A 288 -26.89 1.89 -14.57
C LEU A 288 -26.27 1.51 -13.23
N LYS A 289 -25.96 0.22 -13.06
CA LYS A 289 -25.20 -0.30 -11.92
C LYS A 289 -23.72 -0.26 -12.22
N LEU A 290 -22.99 0.61 -11.52
CA LEU A 290 -21.54 0.68 -11.60
C LEU A 290 -20.91 -0.31 -10.62
N ALA A 291 -20.27 -1.34 -11.16
CA ALA A 291 -19.41 -2.23 -10.39
C ALA A 291 -18.00 -1.65 -10.25
N LEU A 292 -17.42 -1.09 -11.31
CA LEU A 292 -16.12 -0.40 -11.26
C LEU A 292 -16.39 1.11 -11.21
N SER A 293 -16.51 1.67 -10.00
CA SER A 293 -16.90 3.08 -9.81
C SER A 293 -15.73 4.05 -9.78
N TYR A 294 -14.51 3.55 -9.56
CA TYR A 294 -13.28 4.29 -9.77
C TYR A 294 -12.25 3.39 -10.47
N PRO A 295 -11.56 3.88 -11.51
CA PRO A 295 -11.75 5.17 -12.19
C PRO A 295 -13.16 5.32 -12.77
N THR A 296 -13.66 6.56 -12.81
CA THR A 296 -15.04 6.85 -13.20
C THR A 296 -15.26 6.53 -14.69
N PRO A 297 -16.21 5.65 -15.06
CA PRO A 297 -16.48 5.31 -16.46
C PRO A 297 -17.27 6.43 -17.15
N LYS A 298 -16.57 7.47 -17.60
CA LYS A 298 -17.17 8.71 -18.11
C LYS A 298 -18.04 8.51 -19.34
N ASP A 299 -17.55 7.76 -20.34
CA ASP A 299 -18.27 7.54 -21.60
C ASP A 299 -19.56 6.74 -21.34
N LEU A 300 -19.50 5.74 -20.47
CA LEU A 300 -20.67 4.95 -20.08
C LEU A 300 -21.73 5.80 -19.37
N ILE A 301 -21.31 6.67 -18.44
CA ILE A 301 -22.21 7.60 -17.74
C ILE A 301 -22.83 8.60 -18.72
N TYR A 302 -22.03 9.18 -19.62
CA TYR A 302 -22.52 10.09 -20.64
C TYR A 302 -23.56 9.41 -21.55
N ASP A 303 -23.24 8.22 -22.05
CA ASP A 303 -24.11 7.48 -22.96
C ASP A 303 -25.44 7.08 -22.32
N PHE A 304 -25.43 6.81 -21.01
CA PHE A 304 -26.64 6.55 -20.23
C PHE A 304 -27.50 7.81 -20.05
N CYS A 305 -26.89 8.95 -19.75
CA CYS A 305 -27.61 10.19 -19.42
C CYS A 305 -28.06 11.01 -20.64
N LYS A 306 -27.43 10.89 -21.81
CA LYS A 306 -27.59 11.83 -22.94
C LYS A 306 -29.01 12.03 -23.48
N ASN A 307 -29.92 11.09 -23.23
CA ASN A 307 -31.31 11.16 -23.69
C ASN A 307 -32.33 11.26 -22.52
N LEU A 308 -31.86 11.43 -21.28
CA LEU A 308 -32.71 11.50 -20.11
C LEU A 308 -33.11 12.95 -19.78
N GLU A 309 -34.36 13.14 -19.36
CA GLU A 309 -34.89 14.37 -18.77
C GLU A 309 -34.36 14.61 -17.35
N GLY A 310 -33.82 13.58 -16.69
CA GLY A 310 -33.16 13.66 -15.39
C GLY A 310 -32.64 12.31 -14.90
N VAL A 311 -31.68 12.34 -13.98
CA VAL A 311 -31.05 11.14 -13.43
C VAL A 311 -31.00 11.17 -11.92
N PHE A 312 -31.39 10.07 -11.27
CA PHE A 312 -31.27 9.90 -9.82
C PHE A 312 -29.96 9.21 -9.47
N ILE A 313 -29.30 9.69 -8.41
CA ILE A 313 -28.10 9.05 -7.86
C ILE A 313 -28.46 8.40 -6.54
N VAL A 314 -28.46 7.07 -6.53
CA VAL A 314 -28.77 6.28 -5.33
C VAL A 314 -27.47 5.67 -4.84
N GLU A 315 -26.84 6.31 -3.85
CA GLU A 315 -25.55 5.87 -3.32
C GLU A 315 -25.48 6.00 -1.79
N GLU A 316 -24.62 5.18 -1.18
CA GLU A 316 -24.47 5.12 0.26
C GLU A 316 -23.09 5.50 0.80
N VAL A 317 -23.20 6.12 1.97
CA VAL A 317 -22.32 7.03 2.70
C VAL A 317 -22.18 8.39 2.01
N ASP A 318 -21.10 8.65 1.27
CA ASP A 318 -20.84 9.99 0.74
C ASP A 318 -21.40 10.18 -0.69
N PRO A 319 -21.68 11.44 -1.12
CA PRO A 319 -22.10 11.73 -2.49
C PRO A 319 -20.89 11.70 -3.46
N VAL A 320 -20.30 10.52 -3.65
CA VAL A 320 -19.11 10.34 -4.49
C VAL A 320 -19.52 10.14 -5.95
N LEU A 321 -20.43 9.21 -6.22
CA LEU A 321 -20.97 8.99 -7.57
C LEU A 321 -21.70 10.23 -8.08
N GLU A 322 -22.47 10.91 -7.24
CA GLU A 322 -23.19 12.13 -7.60
C GLU A 322 -22.23 13.23 -8.05
N ARG A 323 -21.12 13.40 -7.31
CA ARG A 323 -20.07 14.35 -7.68
C ARG A 323 -19.41 13.97 -9.00
N ASP A 324 -19.14 12.69 -9.21
CA ASP A 324 -18.47 12.21 -10.41
C ASP A 324 -19.40 12.28 -11.64
N VAL A 325 -20.69 11.97 -11.49
CA VAL A 325 -21.71 12.16 -12.53
C VAL A 325 -21.87 13.64 -12.87
N LEU A 326 -22.00 14.53 -11.89
CA LEU A 326 -22.05 15.98 -12.12
C LEU A 326 -20.82 16.48 -12.89
N ALA A 327 -19.63 15.97 -12.56
CA ALA A 327 -18.40 16.30 -13.28
C ALA A 327 -18.43 15.83 -14.74
N VAL A 328 -18.89 14.59 -15.00
CA VAL A 328 -19.05 14.05 -16.36
C VAL A 328 -20.07 14.88 -17.14
N LEU A 329 -21.26 15.15 -16.59
CA LEU A 329 -22.28 15.96 -17.27
C LEU A 329 -21.75 17.37 -17.61
N GLY A 330 -20.99 17.98 -16.70
CA GLY A 330 -20.32 19.27 -16.94
C GLY A 330 -19.24 19.20 -18.02
N GLU A 331 -18.41 18.15 -18.02
CA GLU A 331 -17.34 17.92 -19.01
C GLU A 331 -17.91 17.76 -20.44
N TYR A 332 -19.03 17.04 -20.57
CA TYR A 332 -19.71 16.82 -21.86
C TYR A 332 -20.79 17.88 -22.18
N ASN A 333 -20.94 18.91 -21.35
CA ASN A 333 -21.94 19.98 -21.49
C ASN A 333 -23.37 19.44 -21.72
N LEU A 334 -23.77 18.45 -20.91
CA LEU A 334 -25.07 17.80 -20.98
C LEU A 334 -26.02 18.39 -19.94
N ASP A 335 -27.13 18.97 -20.41
CA ASP A 335 -28.18 19.54 -19.57
C ASP A 335 -29.14 18.45 -19.07
N CYS A 336 -28.67 17.64 -18.11
CA CYS A 336 -29.45 16.60 -17.46
C CYS A 336 -29.47 16.86 -15.94
N PRO A 337 -30.64 17.23 -15.37
CA PRO A 337 -30.80 17.41 -13.94
C PRO A 337 -30.40 16.15 -13.15
N VAL A 338 -29.59 16.35 -12.09
CA VAL A 338 -29.15 15.29 -11.19
C VAL A 338 -29.89 15.42 -9.86
N TYR A 339 -30.57 14.34 -9.45
CA TYR A 339 -31.31 14.24 -8.21
C TYR A 339 -30.60 13.30 -7.24
N GLY A 340 -30.05 13.83 -6.16
CA GLY A 340 -29.09 13.12 -5.32
C GLY A 340 -29.13 13.59 -3.89
N LYS A 341 -27.98 13.62 -3.21
CA LYS A 341 -27.87 14.14 -1.86
C LYS A 341 -27.61 15.64 -1.83
N PHE A 342 -26.97 16.23 -2.85
CA PHE A 342 -26.66 17.66 -2.86
C PHE A 342 -27.90 18.55 -3.02
N ASP A 343 -28.90 18.10 -3.77
CA ASP A 343 -30.18 18.81 -3.94
C ASP A 343 -31.20 18.50 -2.82
N GLY A 344 -30.89 17.55 -1.94
CA GLY A 344 -31.76 17.12 -0.84
C GLY A 344 -32.83 16.08 -1.24
N THR A 345 -32.76 15.53 -2.45
CA THR A 345 -33.65 14.43 -2.87
C THR A 345 -33.44 13.21 -1.96
N PHE A 346 -32.19 12.78 -1.79
CA PHE A 346 -31.75 11.73 -0.87
C PHE A 346 -31.10 12.31 0.39
N PRO A 347 -31.23 11.63 1.55
CA PRO A 347 -30.62 12.11 2.78
C PRO A 347 -29.10 11.89 2.77
N MET A 348 -28.38 12.84 3.37
CA MET A 348 -26.93 12.72 3.63
C MET A 348 -26.60 11.71 4.73
N ILE A 349 -27.54 11.48 5.65
CA ILE A 349 -27.36 10.66 6.84
C ILE A 349 -28.28 9.44 6.78
N HIS A 350 -27.88 8.41 7.50
CA HIS A 350 -28.54 7.11 7.59
C HIS A 350 -28.30 6.20 6.38
N GLU A 351 -28.33 4.91 6.68
CA GLU A 351 -28.36 3.81 5.73
C GLU A 351 -29.73 3.87 5.04
N PHE A 352 -29.71 3.67 3.73
CA PHE A 352 -30.90 3.62 2.91
C PHE A 352 -31.70 2.37 3.22
N ASN A 353 -33.00 2.51 3.04
CA ASN A 353 -33.96 1.42 3.02
C ASN A 353 -35.02 1.73 1.95
N LEU A 354 -35.94 0.80 1.73
CA LEU A 354 -36.98 0.94 0.70
C LEU A 354 -37.84 2.18 0.92
N ASP A 355 -38.17 2.54 2.16
CA ASP A 355 -39.01 3.70 2.48
C ASP A 355 -38.28 5.01 2.13
N ILE A 356 -37.01 5.14 2.52
CA ILE A 356 -36.19 6.32 2.21
C ILE A 356 -36.08 6.50 0.69
N VAL A 357 -35.71 5.43 -0.04
CA VAL A 357 -35.54 5.51 -1.50
C VAL A 357 -36.87 5.83 -2.19
N LYS A 358 -37.97 5.23 -1.75
CA LYS A 358 -39.32 5.52 -2.27
C LYS A 358 -39.76 6.95 -2.00
N GLU A 359 -39.57 7.44 -0.78
CA GLU A 359 -39.88 8.83 -0.42
C GLU A 359 -39.03 9.82 -1.24
N SER A 360 -37.74 9.54 -1.43
CA SER A 360 -36.85 10.34 -2.25
C SER A 360 -37.28 10.42 -3.71
N PHE A 361 -37.62 9.30 -4.36
CA PHE A 361 -38.19 9.34 -5.71
C PHE A 361 -39.50 10.13 -5.76
N ASN A 362 -40.38 9.94 -4.76
CA ASN A 362 -41.67 10.62 -4.72
C ASN A 362 -41.54 12.14 -4.61
N LYS A 363 -40.51 12.70 -3.95
CA LYS A 363 -40.28 14.15 -3.89
C LYS A 363 -40.20 14.78 -5.27
N VAL A 364 -39.46 14.17 -6.18
CA VAL A 364 -39.29 14.68 -7.55
C VAL A 364 -40.53 14.35 -8.39
N ILE A 365 -41.08 13.14 -8.25
CA ILE A 365 -42.22 12.69 -9.06
C ILE A 365 -43.51 13.46 -8.71
N SER A 366 -43.72 13.85 -7.45
CA SER A 366 -44.88 14.65 -7.05
C SER A 366 -44.84 16.03 -7.68
N ASP A 367 -43.65 16.65 -7.72
CA ASP A 367 -43.46 17.97 -8.31
C ASP A 367 -43.73 17.93 -9.82
N LEU A 368 -43.41 16.82 -10.49
CA LEU A 368 -43.76 16.58 -11.91
C LEU A 368 -45.26 16.38 -12.16
N LYS A 369 -46.05 15.99 -11.15
CA LYS A 369 -47.51 15.75 -11.28
C LYS A 369 -48.35 17.00 -11.05
N ASP A 370 -47.83 18.00 -10.34
CA ASP A 370 -48.50 19.29 -10.14
C ASP A 370 -48.25 20.29 -11.28
N ASP A 371 -47.34 19.99 -12.23
CA ASP A 371 -46.97 20.89 -13.33
C ASP A 371 -47.68 20.60 -14.66
N ARG A 372 -49.01 20.46 -14.61
CA ARG A 372 -49.91 20.73 -15.76
C ARG A 372 -50.85 21.90 -15.44
N GLU A 373 -50.30 23.07 -15.12
CA GLU A 373 -50.81 24.39 -15.53
C GLU A 373 -50.04 25.55 -14.85
N PHE A 374 -49.37 26.37 -15.69
CA PHE A 374 -48.97 27.78 -15.48
C PHE A 374 -47.82 28.13 -14.50
N LYS A 375 -46.71 28.63 -15.08
CA LYS A 375 -46.52 30.09 -15.29
C LYS A 375 -45.34 30.44 -16.22
N GLU A 376 -45.69 31.16 -17.28
CA GLU A 376 -44.81 32.10 -18.00
C GLU A 376 -44.41 33.30 -17.12
N ASP A 377 -43.30 33.91 -17.55
CA ASP A 377 -42.78 35.25 -17.29
C ASP A 377 -41.97 35.53 -16.02
N TYR A 378 -40.64 35.57 -16.21
CA TYR A 378 -39.85 36.73 -15.78
C TYR A 378 -38.76 37.07 -16.81
N LYS A 379 -38.89 38.24 -17.44
CA LYS A 379 -37.83 38.90 -18.23
C LYS A 379 -36.94 39.73 -17.29
N SER A 380 -35.63 39.72 -17.53
CA SER A 380 -34.82 40.95 -17.46
C SER A 380 -33.60 40.86 -18.36
N GLU A 381 -33.42 41.92 -19.14
CA GLU A 381 -32.30 42.20 -20.04
C GLU A 381 -31.03 42.67 -19.30
N ASN A 382 -29.91 42.51 -19.99
CA ASN A 382 -28.61 43.19 -19.86
C ASN A 382 -27.62 42.69 -18.80
N ALA A 383 -26.64 41.91 -19.28
CA ALA A 383 -25.24 42.07 -18.89
C ALA A 383 -24.36 41.92 -20.15
N GLU A 384 -23.49 42.90 -20.33
CA GLU A 384 -22.63 43.14 -21.49
C GLU A 384 -21.49 42.12 -21.61
N ASP A 385 -20.92 42.10 -22.81
CA ASP A 385 -19.78 41.32 -23.28
C ASP A 385 -18.61 41.21 -22.29
N PHE A 386 -18.11 39.99 -22.10
CA PHE A 386 -16.69 39.77 -21.80
C PHE A 386 -16.23 38.48 -22.49
N GLU A 387 -15.85 38.60 -23.77
CA GLU A 387 -14.90 37.69 -24.39
C GLU A 387 -13.55 37.86 -23.68
N GLY A 388 -13.10 36.81 -23.01
CA GLY A 388 -11.78 36.74 -22.39
C GLY A 388 -11.34 35.30 -22.33
N ASN A 389 -10.65 34.86 -23.39
CA ASN A 389 -9.88 33.62 -23.45
C ASN A 389 -9.10 33.41 -22.15
N LEU A 390 -9.36 32.30 -21.46
CA LEU A 390 -8.62 31.89 -20.28
C LEU A 390 -8.24 30.40 -20.33
N ILE A 391 -7.88 29.90 -21.52
CA ILE A 391 -6.99 28.75 -21.71
C ILE A 391 -6.09 29.11 -22.91
N GLU A 392 -5.01 29.84 -22.66
CA GLU A 392 -3.81 29.83 -23.52
C GLU A 392 -2.60 30.51 -22.85
N ILE A 393 -2.32 30.19 -21.58
CA ILE A 393 -0.96 30.39 -21.03
C ILE A 393 -0.64 29.21 -20.10
N LEU A 394 -0.37 28.06 -20.71
CA LEU A 394 0.63 27.13 -20.19
C LEU A 394 1.68 27.00 -21.28
N GLU A 395 2.40 28.11 -21.54
CA GLU A 395 3.70 28.01 -22.16
C GLU A 395 4.52 27.03 -21.30
N LYS A 396 4.98 25.95 -21.93
CA LYS A 396 6.07 25.15 -21.38
C LYS A 396 7.16 26.15 -21.00
N MET A 397 7.47 26.25 -19.71
CA MET A 397 8.65 26.99 -19.27
C MET A 397 9.86 26.28 -19.88
N GLU A 398 10.29 26.73 -21.05
CA GLU A 398 11.61 26.45 -21.55
C GLU A 398 12.57 27.20 -20.62
N PHE A 399 13.29 26.43 -19.80
CA PHE A 399 14.38 26.98 -19.01
C PHE A 399 15.34 27.70 -19.95
N THR A 400 15.84 28.86 -19.54
CA THR A 400 16.82 29.60 -20.35
C THR A 400 18.05 28.73 -20.62
N ASP A 401 18.75 28.96 -21.73
CA ASP A 401 19.98 28.22 -22.07
C ASP A 401 20.98 28.22 -20.90
N GLY A 402 21.08 29.33 -20.16
CA GLY A 402 21.93 29.41 -18.97
C GLY A 402 21.44 28.58 -17.77
N LEU A 403 20.13 28.34 -17.64
CA LEU A 403 19.58 27.46 -16.62
C LEU A 403 19.67 25.98 -17.05
N ASN A 404 19.53 25.67 -18.34
CA ASN A 404 19.82 24.35 -18.89
C ASN A 404 21.30 23.99 -18.71
N GLU A 405 22.22 24.91 -19.04
CA GLU A 405 23.66 24.73 -18.83
C GLU A 405 23.99 24.60 -17.33
N LEU A 406 23.28 25.31 -16.45
CA LEU A 406 23.42 25.13 -15.00
C LEU A 406 22.89 23.77 -14.54
N LEU A 407 21.72 23.32 -15.02
CA LEU A 407 21.14 22.01 -14.71
C LEU A 407 22.03 20.86 -15.19
N GLU A 408 22.66 20.99 -16.35
CA GLU A 408 23.64 20.04 -16.88
C GLU A 408 24.94 20.01 -16.06
N ASN A 409 25.35 21.14 -15.49
CA ASN A 409 26.60 21.28 -14.73
C ASN A 409 26.45 21.18 -13.20
N ILE A 410 25.23 21.08 -12.66
CA ILE A 410 25.02 20.84 -11.23
C ILE A 410 25.43 19.40 -10.94
N PRO A 411 26.50 19.15 -10.15
CA PRO A 411 26.85 17.80 -9.78
C PRO A 411 25.70 17.20 -8.96
N THR A 412 25.14 16.09 -9.46
CA THR A 412 24.13 15.31 -8.75
C THR A 412 24.73 14.76 -7.45
N ARG A 413 24.35 15.38 -6.32
CA ARG A 413 24.76 14.91 -5.00
C ARG A 413 23.81 13.81 -4.56
N ALA A 414 24.16 12.56 -4.86
CA ALA A 414 23.44 11.41 -4.33
C ALA A 414 23.42 11.46 -2.79
N PRO A 415 22.25 11.29 -2.14
CA PRO A 415 22.17 11.22 -0.69
C PRO A 415 23.11 10.12 -0.16
N THR A 416 24.04 10.48 0.73
CA THR A 416 25.06 9.55 1.25
C THR A 416 25.10 9.57 2.77
N LEU A 417 25.38 8.41 3.37
CA LEU A 417 25.60 8.28 4.81
C LEU A 417 26.79 9.12 5.26
N CYS A 418 26.67 9.80 6.41
CA CYS A 418 27.73 10.64 6.97
C CYS A 418 29.06 9.88 7.14
N ALA A 419 30.18 10.62 7.12
CA ALA A 419 31.49 10.07 7.48
C ALA A 419 31.44 9.45 8.89
N GLY A 420 31.86 8.20 9.03
CA GLY A 420 31.85 7.48 10.31
C GLY A 420 30.47 7.02 10.80
N CYS A 421 29.42 7.14 9.99
CA CYS A 421 28.09 6.61 10.32
C CYS A 421 28.16 5.12 10.67
N SER A 422 27.41 4.71 11.70
CA SER A 422 27.31 3.31 12.14
C SER A 422 26.50 2.45 11.18
N HIS A 423 25.46 2.99 10.54
CA HIS A 423 24.63 2.25 9.57
C HIS A 423 25.46 1.74 8.40
N ARG A 424 26.40 2.57 7.91
CA ARG A 424 27.39 2.19 6.89
C ARG A 424 28.16 0.92 7.26
N SER A 425 28.53 0.81 8.53
CA SER A 425 29.30 -0.33 9.04
C SER A 425 28.42 -1.57 9.17
N ALA A 426 27.15 -1.38 9.57
CA ALA A 426 26.15 -2.43 9.60
C ALA A 426 25.86 -2.99 8.19
N TYR A 427 25.66 -2.13 7.18
CA TYR A 427 25.45 -2.57 5.79
C TYR A 427 26.65 -3.29 5.22
N PHE A 428 27.85 -2.73 5.41
CA PHE A 428 29.08 -3.41 5.00
C PHE A 428 29.19 -4.81 5.62
N ALA A 429 28.89 -4.94 6.91
CA ALA A 429 28.93 -6.22 7.61
C ALA A 429 27.83 -7.19 7.14
N ALA A 430 26.60 -6.70 6.88
CA ALA A 430 25.52 -7.50 6.35
C ALA A 430 25.87 -8.06 4.96
N VAL A 431 26.42 -7.21 4.07
CA VAL A 431 26.87 -7.61 2.74
C VAL A 431 27.98 -8.66 2.83
N LYS A 432 28.98 -8.44 3.67
CA LYS A 432 30.05 -9.43 3.91
C LYS A 432 29.51 -10.74 4.48
N ALA A 433 28.55 -10.69 5.40
CA ALA A 433 28.01 -11.88 6.05
C ALA A 433 27.35 -12.83 5.04
N TYR A 434 26.43 -12.34 4.21
CA TYR A 434 25.76 -13.22 3.23
C TYR A 434 26.75 -13.70 2.14
N GLN A 435 27.70 -12.85 1.73
CA GLN A 435 28.74 -13.24 0.77
C GLN A 435 29.65 -14.35 1.33
N GLU A 436 30.03 -14.27 2.61
CA GLU A 436 30.84 -15.31 3.26
C GLU A 436 30.08 -16.61 3.53
N LEU A 437 28.75 -16.55 3.62
CA LEU A 437 27.89 -17.75 3.64
C LEU A 437 27.69 -18.36 2.25
N GLY A 438 28.14 -17.67 1.18
CA GLY A 438 27.99 -18.12 -0.19
C GLY A 438 26.60 -17.86 -0.79
N TYR A 439 25.78 -17.03 -0.14
CA TYR A 439 24.50 -16.60 -0.71
C TYR A 439 24.73 -15.60 -1.84
N LEU A 440 23.88 -15.67 -2.86
CA LEU A 440 23.88 -14.71 -3.95
C LEU A 440 23.05 -13.48 -3.57
N SER A 441 23.31 -12.33 -4.18
CA SER A 441 22.60 -11.09 -3.85
C SER A 441 21.11 -11.21 -4.21
N GLU A 442 20.80 -11.90 -5.30
CA GLU A 442 19.44 -12.20 -5.75
C GLU A 442 18.64 -13.10 -4.80
N ASP A 443 19.32 -13.90 -3.96
CA ASP A 443 18.67 -14.77 -2.98
C ASP A 443 18.43 -14.07 -1.63
N MET A 444 18.92 -12.83 -1.49
CA MET A 444 18.64 -11.96 -0.35
C MET A 444 17.46 -11.04 -0.65
N ILE A 445 16.63 -10.73 0.33
CA ILE A 445 15.65 -9.65 0.27
C ILE A 445 15.93 -8.67 1.39
N PHE A 446 16.14 -7.40 1.05
CA PHE A 446 16.36 -6.35 2.03
C PHE A 446 15.11 -5.47 2.18
N ALA A 447 14.27 -5.79 3.17
CA ALA A 447 13.14 -4.94 3.53
C ALA A 447 13.65 -3.71 4.28
N SER A 448 13.45 -2.53 3.69
CA SER A 448 13.92 -1.25 4.19
C SER A 448 12.73 -0.40 4.66
N ASP A 449 13.06 0.66 5.36
CA ASP A 449 12.10 1.54 5.99
C ASP A 449 12.47 3.01 5.66
N ILE A 450 11.66 4.00 6.06
CA ILE A 450 11.91 5.44 5.86
C ILE A 450 12.86 6.03 6.91
N GLY A 451 14.10 6.32 6.52
CA GLY A 451 15.09 6.89 7.42
C GLY A 451 16.48 7.04 6.80
N CYS A 452 17.49 7.33 7.62
CA CYS A 452 18.89 7.27 7.15
C CYS A 452 19.24 5.88 6.57
N TYR A 453 18.47 4.87 6.96
CA TYR A 453 18.64 3.51 6.53
C TYR A 453 18.12 3.21 5.12
N THR A 454 17.20 4.02 4.57
CA THR A 454 16.84 3.95 3.13
C THR A 454 18.04 4.25 2.24
N LEU A 455 19.03 5.02 2.73
CA LEU A 455 20.25 5.34 1.99
C LEU A 455 21.14 4.11 1.69
N GLY A 456 20.84 2.96 2.29
CA GLY A 456 21.41 1.66 1.91
C GLY A 456 21.06 1.22 0.49
N ILE A 457 20.07 1.85 -0.17
CA ILE A 457 19.69 1.59 -1.57
C ILE A 457 20.84 1.83 -2.55
N SER A 458 21.74 2.76 -2.24
CA SER A 458 22.80 3.16 -3.15
C SER A 458 23.99 2.20 -3.10
N PRO A 459 24.72 2.03 -4.21
CA PRO A 459 26.00 1.33 -4.21
C PRO A 459 26.96 1.92 -3.17
N PRO A 460 27.79 1.08 -2.51
CA PRO A 460 28.02 -0.34 -2.78
C PRO A 460 27.17 -1.30 -1.93
N TYR A 461 26.18 -0.80 -1.16
CA TYR A 461 25.46 -1.64 -0.21
C TYR A 461 24.31 -2.38 -0.87
N GLU A 462 23.46 -1.65 -1.61
CA GLU A 462 22.27 -2.21 -2.27
C GLU A 462 21.42 -3.05 -1.31
N THR A 463 21.28 -2.57 -0.06
CA THR A 463 20.57 -3.25 1.04
C THR A 463 19.22 -2.62 1.33
N ALA A 464 18.51 -2.19 0.29
CA ALA A 464 17.14 -1.69 0.40
C ALA A 464 16.41 -2.00 -0.91
N ASP A 465 15.65 -3.09 -0.89
CA ASP A 465 14.98 -3.65 -2.07
C ASP A 465 13.48 -3.36 -2.12
N TYR A 466 12.85 -3.22 -0.95
CA TYR A 466 11.41 -2.97 -0.81
C TYR A 466 11.17 -2.03 0.38
N LEU A 467 10.26 -1.07 0.21
CA LEU A 467 9.88 -0.11 1.25
C LEU A 467 8.45 0.35 1.00
N LEU A 468 7.61 0.32 2.02
CA LEU A 468 6.25 0.88 1.97
C LEU A 468 6.13 2.18 2.77
N SER A 469 6.43 2.11 4.06
CA SER A 469 6.15 3.22 4.99
C SER A 469 6.98 3.13 6.27
N MET A 470 6.82 4.11 7.16
CA MET A 470 7.55 4.12 8.43
C MET A 470 7.15 2.91 9.29
N GLY A 471 8.13 2.09 9.68
CA GLY A 471 7.99 0.84 10.43
C GLY A 471 7.61 -0.39 9.63
N SER A 472 7.39 -0.26 8.32
CA SER A 472 6.91 -1.37 7.46
C SER A 472 7.92 -2.51 7.31
N SER A 473 9.22 -2.24 7.41
CA SER A 473 10.27 -3.25 7.18
C SER A 473 10.12 -4.54 8.00
N VAL A 474 9.52 -4.46 9.19
CA VAL A 474 9.28 -5.64 10.04
C VAL A 474 8.08 -6.45 9.54
N GLY A 475 6.99 -5.79 9.13
CA GLY A 475 5.81 -6.43 8.53
C GLY A 475 6.11 -6.98 7.14
N ASP A 476 6.89 -6.25 6.35
CA ASP A 476 7.43 -6.71 5.07
C ASP A 476 8.28 -7.98 5.27
N GLY A 477 9.09 -8.00 6.33
CA GLY A 477 9.85 -9.19 6.73
C GLY A 477 8.96 -10.39 7.05
N CYS A 478 7.82 -10.17 7.70
CA CYS A 478 6.83 -11.23 7.95
C CYS A 478 6.29 -11.79 6.63
N GLY A 479 5.85 -10.92 5.73
CA GLY A 479 5.25 -11.35 4.47
C GLY A 479 6.23 -12.04 3.53
N PHE A 480 7.43 -11.51 3.32
CA PHE A 480 8.45 -12.18 2.50
C PHE A 480 8.83 -13.56 3.06
N SER A 481 8.85 -13.74 4.38
CA SER A 481 9.18 -15.03 5.00
C SER A 481 8.15 -16.14 4.73
N VAL A 482 6.89 -15.77 4.49
CA VAL A 482 5.81 -16.72 4.18
C VAL A 482 5.58 -16.85 2.67
N ALA A 483 5.88 -15.78 1.92
CA ALA A 483 5.68 -15.70 0.48
C ALA A 483 6.86 -16.26 -0.34
N THR A 484 8.07 -16.35 0.21
CA THR A 484 9.27 -16.77 -0.52
C THR A 484 10.12 -17.77 0.26
N ASP A 485 11.12 -18.36 -0.40
CA ASP A 485 12.20 -19.13 0.24
C ASP A 485 13.53 -18.35 0.28
N GLN A 486 13.52 -17.08 -0.13
CA GLN A 486 14.69 -16.20 -0.10
C GLN A 486 15.04 -15.81 1.34
N HIS A 487 16.29 -15.43 1.57
CA HIS A 487 16.76 -14.97 2.86
C HIS A 487 16.39 -13.50 3.09
N VAL A 488 15.58 -13.23 4.12
CA VAL A 488 15.07 -11.89 4.38
C VAL A 488 15.86 -11.21 5.50
N MET A 489 16.29 -9.97 5.26
CA MET A 489 16.90 -9.10 6.26
C MET A 489 16.23 -7.72 6.24
N SER A 490 15.57 -7.37 7.33
CA SER A 490 14.87 -6.10 7.52
C SER A 490 15.74 -5.08 8.25
N PHE A 491 15.66 -3.80 7.86
CA PHE A 491 16.35 -2.69 8.53
C PHE A 491 15.37 -1.63 9.02
N ILE A 492 15.42 -1.34 10.31
CA ILE A 492 14.61 -0.31 10.97
C ILE A 492 15.47 0.56 11.87
N GLY A 493 15.17 1.85 12.01
CA GLY A 493 15.82 2.73 13.00
C GLY A 493 15.23 2.59 14.39
N ASP A 494 15.94 3.04 15.43
CA ASP A 494 15.45 3.07 16.82
C ASP A 494 14.15 3.87 16.98
N SER A 495 14.09 5.12 16.49
CA SER A 495 12.88 5.93 16.60
C SER A 495 11.69 5.30 15.88
N THR A 496 11.94 4.71 14.72
CA THR A 496 10.92 4.06 13.88
C THR A 496 10.46 2.73 14.47
N PHE A 497 11.34 2.01 15.16
CA PHE A 497 10.98 0.82 15.91
C PHE A 497 9.92 1.14 16.99
N PHE A 498 10.09 2.24 17.73
CA PHE A 498 9.07 2.72 18.67
C PHE A 498 7.79 3.20 17.99
N HIS A 499 7.87 3.77 16.79
CA HIS A 499 6.72 4.30 16.06
C HIS A 499 5.73 3.20 15.66
N SER A 500 6.20 2.18 14.94
CA SER A 500 5.33 1.13 14.38
C SER A 500 6.01 -0.22 14.20
N GLY A 501 7.26 -0.38 14.68
CA GLY A 501 7.99 -1.66 14.59
C GLY A 501 7.63 -2.69 15.67
N LEU A 502 6.90 -2.28 16.73
CA LEU A 502 6.53 -3.17 17.84
C LEU A 502 5.48 -4.21 17.45
N SER A 503 4.35 -3.76 16.91
CA SER A 503 3.24 -4.64 16.48
C SER A 503 3.66 -5.70 15.45
N PRO A 504 4.41 -5.38 14.38
CA PRO A 504 4.91 -6.40 13.46
C PRO A 504 5.94 -7.33 14.08
N LEU A 505 6.72 -6.91 15.08
CA LEU A 505 7.61 -7.84 15.80
C LEU A 505 6.82 -8.84 16.64
N VAL A 506 5.73 -8.41 17.29
CA VAL A 506 4.77 -9.30 17.96
C VAL A 506 4.19 -10.29 16.96
N ASN A 507 3.79 -9.81 15.78
CA ASN A 507 3.31 -10.64 14.68
C ASN A 507 4.32 -11.71 14.28
N ALA A 508 5.56 -11.27 14.04
CA ALA A 508 6.67 -12.11 13.59
C ALA A 508 6.93 -13.29 14.54
N VAL A 509 6.95 -13.00 15.84
CA VAL A 509 7.16 -14.02 16.87
C VAL A 509 5.95 -14.96 16.97
N HIS A 510 4.72 -14.43 16.94
CA HIS A 510 3.50 -15.22 17.05
C HIS A 510 3.35 -16.20 15.88
N ASN A 511 3.55 -15.71 14.65
CA ASN A 511 3.40 -16.47 13.41
C ASN A 511 4.67 -17.26 13.03
N LYS A 512 5.72 -17.21 13.87
CA LYS A 512 6.98 -17.94 13.68
C LYS A 512 7.67 -17.63 12.35
N ASN A 513 7.61 -16.36 11.95
CA ASN A 513 8.28 -15.89 10.74
C ASN A 513 9.80 -16.07 10.85
N LYS A 514 10.47 -16.19 9.70
CA LYS A 514 11.92 -16.41 9.61
C LYS A 514 12.58 -15.30 8.82
N PHE A 515 13.18 -14.35 9.53
CA PHE A 515 13.96 -13.27 8.95
C PHE A 515 14.89 -12.65 10.01
N VAL A 516 15.89 -11.91 9.53
CA VAL A 516 16.77 -11.11 10.39
C VAL A 516 16.20 -9.70 10.49
N LEU A 517 15.90 -9.23 11.70
CA LEU A 517 15.58 -7.84 11.96
C LEU A 517 16.80 -7.11 12.51
N THR A 518 17.27 -6.10 11.78
CA THR A 518 18.35 -5.21 12.22
C THR A 518 17.77 -3.88 12.70
N ILE A 519 17.87 -3.64 14.02
CA ILE A 519 17.52 -2.35 14.62
C ILE A 519 18.77 -1.48 14.68
N LEU A 520 18.78 -0.41 13.87
CA LEU A 520 19.86 0.56 13.74
C LEU A 520 19.68 1.65 14.80
N ASP A 521 20.21 1.40 15.99
CA ASP A 521 20.11 2.29 17.15
C ASP A 521 21.24 3.34 17.15
N ASN A 522 20.93 4.50 16.58
CA ASN A 522 21.85 5.64 16.56
C ASN A 522 21.56 6.69 17.65
N ARG A 523 20.59 6.41 18.53
CA ARG A 523 20.18 7.24 19.67
C ARG A 523 19.55 8.59 19.30
N ILE A 524 19.05 8.77 18.07
CA ILE A 524 18.47 10.04 17.63
C ILE A 524 17.58 9.91 16.39
N THR A 525 16.50 10.69 16.31
CA THR A 525 15.71 10.83 15.07
C THR A 525 16.45 11.77 14.09
N ALA A 526 17.42 11.22 13.35
CA ALA A 526 18.46 12.01 12.68
C ALA A 526 17.97 12.88 11.50
N MET A 527 17.28 12.31 10.51
CA MET A 527 16.98 13.03 9.24
C MET A 527 15.99 14.18 9.43
N THR A 528 15.11 14.10 10.43
CA THR A 528 14.07 15.08 10.70
C THR A 528 14.57 16.27 11.52
N GLY A 529 15.84 16.28 11.94
CA GLY A 529 16.43 17.41 12.66
C GLY A 529 17.03 17.06 14.03
N GLY A 530 17.06 15.79 14.42
CA GLY A 530 17.76 15.35 15.62
C GLY A 530 16.90 15.34 16.89
N GLN A 531 15.61 15.02 16.75
CA GLN A 531 14.67 14.97 17.87
C GLN A 531 15.01 13.80 18.83
N PRO A 532 14.70 13.97 20.14
CA PRO A 532 14.74 12.85 21.09
C PRO A 532 13.71 11.78 20.72
N ASN A 533 13.93 10.56 21.19
CA ASN A 533 13.01 9.44 21.02
C ASN A 533 12.94 8.62 22.33
N PRO A 534 11.96 7.72 22.50
CA PRO A 534 11.76 6.98 23.76
C PRO A 534 12.97 6.16 24.22
N GLY A 535 13.94 5.89 23.33
CA GLY A 535 15.15 5.16 23.66
C GLY A 535 16.14 5.94 24.51
N ILE A 536 16.03 7.27 24.65
CA ILE A 536 16.99 8.13 25.35
C ILE A 536 16.37 8.81 26.59
N PRO A 537 17.17 9.20 27.60
CA PRO A 537 16.64 9.64 28.90
C PRO A 537 16.27 11.13 28.92
N VAL A 538 15.66 11.64 27.86
CA VAL A 538 15.26 13.04 27.74
C VAL A 538 13.96 13.16 26.95
N ASP A 539 13.00 13.94 27.44
CA ASP A 539 11.71 14.14 26.77
C ASP A 539 11.72 15.32 25.78
N GLY A 540 10.54 15.62 25.23
CA GLY A 540 10.35 16.73 24.29
C GLY A 540 10.48 18.13 24.92
N MET A 541 10.43 18.26 26.25
CA MET A 541 10.68 19.52 26.97
C MET A 541 12.16 19.72 27.30
N GLY A 542 12.97 18.66 27.17
CA GLY A 542 14.38 18.65 27.52
C GLY A 542 14.66 18.23 28.97
N ASP A 543 13.63 17.75 29.67
CA ASP A 543 13.74 17.24 31.04
C ASP A 543 14.20 15.79 31.04
N GLU A 544 14.76 15.34 32.17
CA GLU A 544 15.12 13.93 32.37
C GLU A 544 13.87 13.05 32.28
N ALA A 545 13.94 12.02 31.45
CA ALA A 545 12.84 11.09 31.22
C ALA A 545 13.31 9.63 31.28
N PRO A 546 12.42 8.66 31.53
CA PRO A 546 12.78 7.25 31.45
C PRO A 546 13.21 6.87 30.02
N ALA A 547 14.43 6.37 29.88
CA ALA A 547 14.85 5.70 28.65
C ALA A 547 14.27 4.29 28.61
N ILE A 548 13.65 3.90 27.49
CA ILE A 548 13.13 2.56 27.28
C ILE A 548 14.16 1.76 26.48
N PRO A 549 14.86 0.76 27.06
CA PRO A 549 15.81 -0.05 26.32
C PRO A 549 15.10 -0.94 25.29
N ILE A 550 15.57 -0.92 24.05
CA ILE A 550 14.98 -1.71 22.96
C ILE A 550 15.15 -3.21 23.22
N GLU A 551 16.27 -3.62 23.79
CA GLU A 551 16.57 -5.02 24.15
C GLU A 551 15.54 -5.60 25.12
N ASP A 552 15.10 -4.82 26.11
CA ASP A 552 14.13 -5.27 27.10
C ASP A 552 12.76 -5.51 26.45
N ILE A 553 12.35 -4.62 25.53
CA ILE A 553 11.12 -4.78 24.75
C ILE A 553 11.21 -6.03 23.86
N VAL A 554 12.31 -6.19 23.14
CA VAL A 554 12.52 -7.32 22.21
C VAL A 554 12.50 -8.65 22.97
N GLU A 555 13.15 -8.72 24.13
CA GLU A 555 13.11 -9.89 25.01
C GLU A 555 11.70 -10.16 25.54
N ALA A 556 10.98 -9.11 25.96
CA ALA A 556 9.61 -9.21 26.47
C ALA A 556 8.61 -9.71 25.42
N ILE A 557 8.78 -9.33 24.14
CA ILE A 557 7.98 -9.84 23.02
C ILE A 557 8.22 -11.34 22.78
N GLY A 558 9.37 -11.87 23.22
CA GLY A 558 9.67 -13.31 23.23
C GLY A 558 10.70 -13.75 22.20
N VAL A 559 11.42 -12.82 21.58
CA VAL A 559 12.52 -13.12 20.64
C VAL A 559 13.61 -13.94 21.34
N LYS A 560 14.01 -15.05 20.72
CA LYS A 560 15.00 -15.98 21.29
C LYS A 560 16.42 -15.71 20.83
N PHE A 561 16.59 -15.18 19.63
CA PHE A 561 17.88 -14.71 19.13
C PHE A 561 17.92 -13.19 19.22
N LEU A 562 18.60 -12.66 20.24
CA LEU A 562 18.83 -11.24 20.44
C LEU A 562 20.33 -10.99 20.63
N LYS A 563 20.93 -10.16 19.78
CA LYS A 563 22.33 -9.75 19.89
C LYS A 563 22.45 -8.23 19.79
N ILE A 564 23.21 -7.64 20.70
CA ILE A 564 23.57 -6.21 20.68
C ILE A 564 25.03 -6.09 20.22
N VAL A 565 25.29 -5.25 19.22
CA VAL A 565 26.62 -5.07 18.65
C VAL A 565 26.89 -3.60 18.37
N ASN A 566 28.15 -3.17 18.60
CA ASN A 566 28.64 -1.93 18.03
C ASN A 566 29.07 -2.22 16.58
N PRO A 567 28.36 -1.70 15.55
CA PRO A 567 28.64 -2.02 14.16
C PRO A 567 30.01 -1.55 13.68
N HIS A 568 30.71 -0.66 14.41
CA HIS A 568 32.10 -0.32 14.10
C HIS A 568 33.08 -1.47 14.35
N ASN A 569 32.70 -2.51 15.09
CA ASN A 569 33.45 -3.77 15.16
C ASN A 569 33.01 -4.69 14.01
N ILE A 570 33.65 -4.54 12.85
CA ILE A 570 33.21 -5.17 11.60
C ILE A 570 33.22 -6.69 11.72
N LYS A 571 34.32 -7.28 12.21
CA LYS A 571 34.44 -8.74 12.32
C LYS A 571 33.31 -9.33 13.18
N LYS A 572 33.11 -8.79 14.38
CA LYS A 572 32.05 -9.27 15.28
C LYS A 572 30.66 -9.09 14.69
N THR A 573 30.44 -8.00 13.96
CA THR A 573 29.14 -7.72 13.33
C THR A 573 28.87 -8.69 12.19
N VAL A 574 29.87 -9.01 11.36
CA VAL A 574 29.79 -10.04 10.32
C VAL A 574 29.46 -11.39 10.95
N ASP A 575 30.21 -11.82 11.97
CA ASP A 575 30.00 -13.11 12.65
C ASP A 575 28.55 -13.21 13.20
N ILE A 576 28.03 -12.16 13.84
CA ILE A 576 26.66 -12.12 14.36
C ILE A 576 25.62 -12.19 13.24
N TYR A 577 25.81 -11.49 12.11
CA TYR A 577 24.86 -11.57 11.01
C TYR A 577 24.86 -12.94 10.34
N LYS A 578 26.01 -13.64 10.30
CA LYS A 578 26.05 -15.02 9.81
C LYS A 578 25.24 -15.94 10.72
N GLU A 579 25.45 -15.87 12.03
CA GLU A 579 24.64 -16.60 13.02
C GLU A 579 23.14 -16.27 12.88
N ALA A 580 22.79 -15.01 12.66
CA ALA A 580 21.40 -14.57 12.51
C ALA A 580 20.75 -15.09 11.22
N LEU A 581 21.47 -15.09 10.09
CA LEU A 581 20.98 -15.58 8.80
C LEU A 581 20.74 -17.10 8.78
N GLU A 582 21.51 -17.85 9.58
CA GLU A 582 21.35 -19.30 9.73
C GLU A 582 20.30 -19.68 10.79
N TYR A 583 19.80 -18.72 11.57
CA TYR A 583 18.83 -18.97 12.64
C TYR A 583 17.44 -19.31 12.09
N ASP A 584 16.81 -20.35 12.65
CA ASP A 584 15.48 -20.80 12.25
C ASP A 584 14.37 -20.11 13.05
N GLY A 585 14.11 -18.85 12.69
CA GLY A 585 13.07 -18.00 13.28
C GLY A 585 13.40 -16.52 13.15
N VAL A 586 12.73 -15.67 13.92
CA VAL A 586 13.05 -14.24 13.97
C VAL A 586 14.34 -14.03 14.76
N ALA A 587 15.35 -13.45 14.10
CA ALA A 587 16.62 -13.07 14.70
C ALA A 587 16.74 -11.54 14.79
N VAL A 588 16.87 -10.99 15.99
CA VAL A 588 17.02 -9.54 16.18
C VAL A 588 18.47 -9.17 16.50
N VAL A 589 19.02 -8.25 15.71
CA VAL A 589 20.34 -7.65 15.91
C VAL A 589 20.16 -6.15 16.16
N ILE A 590 20.53 -5.69 17.36
CA ILE A 590 20.56 -4.26 17.71
C ILE A 590 21.96 -3.73 17.43
N ALA A 591 22.11 -2.99 16.33
CA ALA A 591 23.35 -2.34 15.93
C ALA A 591 23.41 -0.93 16.55
N ARG A 592 23.98 -0.84 17.75
CA ARG A 592 23.97 0.38 18.58
C ARG A 592 25.26 1.17 18.48
N TYR A 593 25.18 2.42 18.03
CA TYR A 593 26.27 3.40 18.13
C TYR A 593 25.76 4.83 17.86
N PRO A 594 26.11 5.83 18.69
CA PRO A 594 25.57 7.18 18.59
C PRO A 594 25.81 7.84 17.23
N CYS A 595 24.80 8.54 16.72
CA CYS A 595 24.88 9.29 15.48
C CYS A 595 26.03 10.32 15.50
N THR A 596 26.73 10.46 14.39
CA THR A 596 27.86 11.39 14.24
C THR A 596 27.45 12.87 14.23
N LEU A 597 26.14 13.13 14.13
CA LEU A 597 25.54 14.46 14.14
C LEU A 597 25.14 14.93 15.55
N ILE A 598 25.20 14.04 16.56
CA ILE A 598 24.97 14.42 17.95
C ILE A 598 26.06 15.42 18.37
N LYS A 599 25.64 16.59 18.86
CA LYS A 599 26.54 17.67 19.28
C LYS A 599 27.30 17.31 20.56
N GLY A 600 28.45 17.95 20.78
CA GLY A 600 29.24 17.77 22.00
C GLY A 600 30.17 16.54 22.02
N GLN A 601 30.24 15.76 20.93
CA GLN A 601 31.21 14.67 20.82
C GLN A 601 32.66 15.19 20.75
N LYS A 602 33.56 14.59 21.54
CA LYS A 602 34.99 14.93 21.53
C LYS A 602 35.62 14.54 20.18
N LYS A 603 36.28 15.49 19.52
CA LYS A 603 37.10 15.21 18.32
C LYS A 603 38.28 14.31 18.69
N LYS A 604 38.47 13.24 17.92
CA LYS A 604 39.63 12.34 18.01
C LYS A 604 40.57 12.61 16.83
N ALA A 605 41.81 12.13 16.93
CA ALA A 605 42.78 12.25 15.85
C ALA A 605 42.26 11.57 14.57
N PRO A 606 42.34 12.22 13.40
CA PRO A 606 41.81 11.69 12.15
C PRO A 606 42.62 10.46 11.67
N MET A 607 42.04 9.72 10.73
CA MET A 607 42.73 8.63 10.05
C MET A 607 43.63 9.18 8.94
N VAL A 608 44.75 8.54 8.68
CA VAL A 608 45.71 8.89 7.62
C VAL A 608 46.08 7.68 6.78
N ILE A 609 46.39 7.93 5.50
CA ILE A 609 46.94 6.93 4.59
C ILE A 609 48.45 6.84 4.81
N LYS A 610 48.97 5.62 4.91
CA LYS A 610 50.39 5.30 5.04
C LYS A 610 51.01 5.01 3.67
N ASP A 611 52.34 5.04 3.61
CA ASP A 611 53.10 4.88 2.36
C ASP A 611 52.95 3.50 1.71
N ASN A 612 52.53 2.48 2.45
CA ASN A 612 52.28 1.14 1.92
C ASN A 612 50.92 0.98 1.22
N CYS A 613 50.25 2.08 0.86
CA CYS A 613 49.00 2.06 0.11
C CYS A 613 49.24 1.68 -1.35
N VAL A 614 48.69 0.53 -1.76
CA VAL A 614 48.79 0.03 -3.15
C VAL A 614 47.64 0.48 -4.06
N LYS A 615 46.83 1.45 -3.63
CA LYS A 615 45.71 2.00 -4.41
C LYS A 615 44.68 0.94 -4.88
N CYS A 616 44.43 -0.09 -4.06
CA CYS A 616 43.41 -1.11 -4.33
C CYS A 616 41.95 -0.60 -4.32
N LEU A 617 41.72 0.63 -3.84
CA LEU A 617 40.44 1.33 -3.77
C LEU A 617 39.33 0.67 -2.92
N GLU A 618 39.58 -0.43 -2.21
CA GLU A 618 38.59 -1.09 -1.34
C GLU A 618 37.92 -0.12 -0.34
N CYS A 619 38.71 0.77 0.28
CA CYS A 619 38.20 1.77 1.22
C CYS A 619 37.35 2.87 0.55
N VAL A 620 37.52 3.08 -0.75
CA VAL A 620 36.78 4.07 -1.56
C VAL A 620 35.54 3.44 -2.19
N LYS A 621 35.64 2.23 -2.72
CA LYS A 621 34.56 1.58 -3.48
C LYS A 621 33.64 0.75 -2.61
N THR A 622 34.17 -0.01 -1.65
CA THR A 622 33.37 -0.97 -0.86
C THR A 622 32.92 -0.39 0.47
N LEU A 623 33.77 0.39 1.14
CA LEU A 623 33.37 1.12 2.35
C LEU A 623 32.73 2.49 2.04
N ALA A 624 33.04 3.08 0.88
CA ALA A 624 32.44 4.30 0.32
C ALA A 624 32.37 5.52 1.25
N CYS A 625 33.25 5.66 2.25
CA CYS A 625 33.17 6.72 3.25
C CYS A 625 33.39 8.09 2.60
N PRO A 626 32.54 9.12 2.80
CA PRO A 626 32.68 10.41 2.13
C PRO A 626 33.91 11.20 2.58
N ALA A 627 34.53 10.81 3.70
CA ALA A 627 35.83 11.36 4.11
C ALA A 627 37.02 10.74 3.36
N ILE A 628 36.80 9.73 2.50
CA ILE A 628 37.86 9.06 1.74
C ILE A 628 37.60 9.28 0.26
N SER A 629 38.53 9.90 -0.44
CA SER A 629 38.43 10.20 -1.87
C SER A 629 39.65 9.69 -2.63
N TYR A 630 39.50 9.55 -3.95
CA TYR A 630 40.60 9.27 -4.86
C TYR A 630 40.83 10.50 -5.74
N LEU A 631 41.93 11.21 -5.50
CA LEU A 631 42.27 12.46 -6.17
C LEU A 631 43.75 12.45 -6.53
N ASN A 632 44.09 12.92 -7.74
CA ASN A 632 45.47 13.03 -8.22
C ASN A 632 46.28 11.72 -8.06
N ASP A 633 45.69 10.59 -8.45
CA ASP A 633 46.27 9.25 -8.35
C ASP A 633 46.64 8.81 -6.91
N LYS A 634 46.00 9.41 -5.90
CA LYS A 634 46.19 9.08 -4.48
C LYS A 634 44.86 8.90 -3.76
N VAL A 635 44.82 7.96 -2.82
CA VAL A 635 43.75 7.89 -1.82
C VAL A 635 44.04 8.94 -0.75
N ILE A 636 43.06 9.78 -0.44
CA ILE A 636 43.18 10.86 0.54
C ILE A 636 42.07 10.70 1.58
N ILE A 637 42.36 11.02 2.84
CA ILE A 637 41.36 11.14 3.90
C ILE A 637 41.22 12.61 4.26
N ASP A 638 40.01 13.16 4.13
CA ASP A 638 39.68 14.52 4.56
C ASP A 638 39.64 14.56 6.10
N GLU A 639 40.62 15.26 6.70
CA GLU A 639 40.75 15.38 8.14
C GLU A 639 39.58 16.14 8.80
N ALA A 640 38.94 17.07 8.08
CA ALA A 640 37.82 17.85 8.59
C ALA A 640 36.52 17.03 8.64
N LEU A 641 36.33 16.14 7.67
CA LEU A 641 35.18 15.22 7.61
C LEU A 641 35.36 13.98 8.48
N CYS A 642 36.60 13.53 8.69
CA CYS A 642 36.90 12.30 9.42
C CYS A 642 36.34 12.31 10.85
N LYS A 643 35.58 11.26 11.21
CA LYS A 643 35.04 11.05 12.57
C LYS A 643 35.82 10.02 13.39
N SER A 644 36.94 9.53 12.87
CA SER A 644 37.83 8.60 13.57
C SER A 644 37.16 7.33 14.11
N CYS A 645 36.20 6.75 13.37
CA CYS A 645 35.51 5.50 13.73
C CYS A 645 36.38 4.24 13.60
N ALA A 646 37.57 4.35 12.99
CA ALA A 646 38.53 3.26 12.75
C ALA A 646 38.02 2.08 11.88
N VAL A 647 36.83 2.18 11.27
CA VAL A 647 36.28 1.14 10.38
C VAL A 647 37.17 0.94 9.14
N CYS A 648 37.65 2.02 8.53
CA CYS A 648 38.54 1.94 7.35
C CYS A 648 39.86 1.22 7.62
N ILE A 649 40.36 1.22 8.88
CA ILE A 649 41.54 0.44 9.27
C ILE A 649 41.25 -1.07 9.17
N GLN A 650 40.06 -1.50 9.60
CA GLN A 650 39.65 -2.90 9.58
C GLN A 650 39.41 -3.41 8.16
N VAL A 651 38.90 -2.55 7.28
CA VAL A 651 38.56 -2.89 5.90
C VAL A 651 39.78 -2.88 4.97
N CYS A 652 40.84 -2.13 5.29
CA CYS A 652 42.02 -2.03 4.41
C CYS A 652 42.85 -3.34 4.40
N PRO A 653 42.87 -4.11 3.29
CA PRO A 653 43.58 -5.40 3.26
C PRO A 653 45.11 -5.23 3.40
N ASN A 654 45.63 -4.06 3.01
CA ASN A 654 47.06 -3.73 3.05
C ASN A 654 47.50 -3.06 4.35
N LYS A 655 46.58 -2.87 5.32
CA LYS A 655 46.85 -2.16 6.59
C LYS A 655 47.47 -0.76 6.39
N ALA A 656 47.13 -0.13 5.28
CA ALA A 656 47.67 1.15 4.83
C ALA A 656 46.91 2.36 5.37
N ILE A 657 46.00 2.16 6.32
CA ILE A 657 45.30 3.23 7.05
C ILE A 657 45.69 3.14 8.52
N GLY A 658 45.95 4.29 9.15
CA GLY A 658 46.29 4.37 10.57
C GLY A 658 45.74 5.63 11.23
N VAL A 659 45.88 5.73 12.55
CA VAL A 659 45.54 6.93 13.30
C VAL A 659 46.68 7.94 13.15
N LYS A 660 46.37 9.22 12.87
CA LYS A 660 47.35 10.30 12.92
C LYS A 660 47.91 10.36 14.34
N LYS A 661 49.22 10.15 14.51
CA LYS A 661 49.86 10.37 15.81
C LYS A 661 49.74 11.88 16.09
N GLY A 662 49.25 12.23 17.28
CA GLY A 662 49.26 13.63 17.71
C GLY A 662 50.70 14.11 17.81
N ASP A 663 50.94 15.36 17.44
CA ASP A 663 52.20 16.06 17.74
C ASP A 663 52.35 16.27 19.25
#